data_AF-A0A3A9YM64-F1
#
_entry.id   AF-A0A3A9YM64-F1
#
_cell.length_a   1.000
_cell.length_b   1.000
_cell.length_c   1.000
_cell.angle_alpha   90.00
_cell.angle_beta   90.00
_cell.angle_gamma   90.00
#
_symmetry.space_group_name_H-M   'P 1'
#
loop_
_entity.id
_entity.type
_entity.pdbx_description
1 polymer ?
#
loop_
_entity_poly.entity_id
_entity_poly.type
_entity_poly.pdbx_seq_one_letter_code
_entity_poly.pdbx_strand_id
1 'polypeptide(L)'
;MTRYVMAATDAGGGQREERTVSVEPTLDDAAAFGGRHGRNYVAVRYGHDDITLYGRDAAGAWSVLVTHAPAAVVVVRRREHDAECRPEPDWEDGLAAGDPLGYLSAPEAGYLLSAVDVAGESFGDRGSATAPTLGEAAEWGERHEANYVLAGPADGDVVTLYGRDAGGGWSVVAAGVDVETAWEACLWFDLTQHYAGGPVSPGGGPGNGPGPGADSGADSGGGVRHPLDLVPEPAGGRMAAERAISLVVERIRARGLDYPTRGLAADRFDGGWSVYAPAEVDESDPMAFLDLPVGRSVFLVGDLGRVKEISSSVPPPQAERMFAAEEAYVRRGLADERFLAELGNEAMRRDAESGGAAGIASFTVEPPGEEATAARASALLAPLVQQVALLGPPGWNRFEAAFSCTVSGEVARLRFWSGKRSAEVPVPEQIALLVRRQRHLAARMPAGPWWRLLLTVGHTEGTDATIATEYDYGDRPFPDGQLLAPEHYRDDLLAYPRAEVPAWLAAHAARAGRPGGVGEPGGEPGVGEAGPGAAGAGGGGGAGRAAAGPARVAPPAPAPVLDAKVGWSSLHADPQVITYGRKSIELDQAEWVGYASTHTTTKRFLGPTSHQNTWEFRVGRYPYHGGPGVTVQFFKAGRHAEPPGEWLFLVNLVRQYLEPRLLADLVERVRRGETVTAGGSVKVSRDGIACAKPRVSLPWGSFDGARLDNGMVCVRQAGVERPVLTVPLSHPNATLLPALFAALAP
;
A
#
# COMPACT_ATOMS: atom_id res chain seq x y z
N MET A 1 -25.88 29.36 -40.96
CA MET A 1 -26.99 30.08 -40.29
C MET A 1 -26.91 29.73 -38.81
N THR A 2 -26.28 30.58 -38.02
CA THR A 2 -26.13 30.38 -36.57
C THR A 2 -27.49 30.55 -35.91
N ARG A 3 -27.90 29.59 -35.07
CA ARG A 3 -29.23 29.57 -34.44
C ARG A 3 -29.07 29.48 -32.93
N TYR A 4 -29.94 30.17 -32.21
CA TYR A 4 -30.02 30.09 -30.76
C TYR A 4 -30.88 28.91 -30.35
N VAL A 5 -30.50 28.26 -29.26
CA VAL A 5 -31.22 27.13 -28.69
C VAL A 5 -31.73 27.51 -27.31
N MET A 6 -33.05 27.56 -27.13
CA MET A 6 -33.71 27.80 -25.85
C MET A 6 -34.13 26.47 -25.22
N ALA A 7 -33.74 26.21 -23.99
CA ALA A 7 -34.14 25.02 -23.24
C ALA A 7 -34.80 25.41 -21.91
N ALA A 8 -36.01 24.91 -21.67
CA ALA A 8 -36.70 25.07 -20.39
C ALA A 8 -36.22 23.99 -19.41
N THR A 9 -35.67 24.41 -18.28
CA THR A 9 -34.94 23.52 -17.35
C THR A 9 -35.46 23.62 -15.93
N ASP A 10 -35.30 22.55 -15.15
CA ASP A 10 -35.45 22.61 -13.69
C ASP A 10 -34.16 23.08 -12.97
N ALA A 11 -34.25 23.19 -11.65
CA ALA A 11 -33.15 23.59 -10.77
C ALA A 11 -31.94 22.64 -10.85
N GLY A 12 -32.17 21.36 -11.15
CA GLY A 12 -31.14 20.33 -11.26
C GLY A 12 -30.42 20.28 -12.61
N GLY A 13 -30.85 21.06 -13.60
CA GLY A 13 -30.28 21.00 -14.96
C GLY A 13 -31.12 20.18 -15.94
N GLY A 14 -32.15 19.47 -15.48
CA GLY A 14 -32.99 18.61 -16.29
C GLY A 14 -33.73 19.42 -17.35
N GLN A 15 -33.40 19.15 -18.62
CA GLN A 15 -34.08 19.76 -19.77
C GLN A 15 -35.43 19.08 -19.97
N ARG A 16 -36.49 19.89 -20.11
CA ARG A 16 -37.84 19.37 -20.40
C ARG A 16 -38.23 19.53 -21.86
N GLU A 17 -37.90 20.67 -22.46
CA GLU A 17 -38.23 20.99 -23.85
C GLU A 17 -37.19 21.97 -24.42
N GLU A 18 -36.92 21.86 -25.72
CA GLU A 18 -35.95 22.70 -26.43
C GLU A 18 -36.58 23.31 -27.70
N ARG A 19 -36.25 24.57 -28.01
CA ARG A 19 -36.66 25.26 -29.23
C ARG A 19 -35.51 26.03 -29.84
N THR A 20 -35.31 25.84 -31.15
CA THR A 20 -34.35 26.63 -31.93
C THR A 20 -35.00 27.88 -32.50
N VAL A 21 -34.33 29.03 -32.38
CA VAL A 21 -34.77 30.32 -32.95
C VAL A 21 -33.64 30.99 -33.75
N SER A 22 -34.02 31.77 -34.75
CA SER A 22 -33.09 32.39 -35.70
C SER A 22 -32.53 33.73 -35.23
N VAL A 23 -33.08 34.30 -34.15
CA VAL A 23 -32.70 35.59 -33.56
C VAL A 23 -32.55 35.38 -32.06
N GLU A 24 -31.70 36.17 -31.39
CA GLU A 24 -31.48 36.08 -29.95
C GLU A 24 -32.81 36.30 -29.19
N PRO A 25 -33.25 35.35 -28.35
CA PRO A 25 -34.46 35.49 -27.55
C PRO A 25 -34.33 36.61 -26.52
N THR A 26 -35.38 37.42 -26.41
CA THR A 26 -35.50 38.42 -25.36
C THR A 26 -35.93 37.80 -24.02
N LEU A 27 -35.84 38.56 -22.93
CA LEU A 27 -36.36 38.16 -21.61
C LEU A 27 -37.85 37.76 -21.68
N ASP A 28 -38.65 38.50 -22.45
CA ASP A 28 -40.07 38.20 -22.63
C ASP A 28 -40.30 36.88 -23.39
N ASP A 29 -39.44 36.58 -24.38
CA ASP A 29 -39.48 35.30 -25.10
C ASP A 29 -39.12 34.14 -24.17
N ALA A 30 -38.10 34.31 -23.32
CA ALA A 30 -37.68 33.33 -22.33
C ALA A 30 -38.75 33.13 -21.24
N ALA A 31 -39.36 34.20 -20.73
CA ALA A 31 -40.43 34.15 -19.76
C ALA A 31 -41.68 33.44 -20.30
N ALA A 32 -42.08 33.76 -21.54
CA ALA A 32 -43.19 33.10 -22.21
C ALA A 32 -42.91 31.60 -22.46
N PHE A 33 -41.67 31.24 -22.81
CA PHE A 33 -41.26 29.85 -23.02
C PHE A 33 -41.21 29.07 -21.70
N GLY A 34 -40.56 29.60 -20.67
CA GLY A 34 -40.49 28.97 -19.35
C GLY A 34 -41.87 28.80 -18.70
N GLY A 35 -42.72 29.83 -18.81
CA GLY A 35 -44.10 29.80 -18.32
C GLY A 35 -44.96 28.74 -19.02
N ARG A 36 -44.87 28.62 -20.36
CA ARG A 36 -45.61 27.61 -21.13
C ARG A 36 -45.26 26.17 -20.72
N HIS A 37 -44.02 25.93 -20.31
CA HIS A 37 -43.52 24.61 -19.94
C HIS A 37 -43.48 24.37 -18.42
N GLY A 38 -44.00 25.30 -17.62
CA GLY A 38 -44.07 25.21 -16.16
C GLY A 38 -42.70 25.09 -15.50
N ARG A 39 -41.71 25.83 -16.01
CA ARG A 39 -40.33 25.84 -15.48
C ARG A 39 -39.94 27.22 -14.99
N ASN A 40 -39.09 27.24 -13.99
CA ASN A 40 -38.57 28.47 -13.39
C ASN A 40 -37.26 28.93 -14.06
N TYR A 41 -36.70 28.15 -14.99
CA TYR A 41 -35.45 28.48 -15.66
C TYR A 41 -35.52 28.24 -17.17
N VAL A 42 -34.92 29.14 -17.94
CA VAL A 42 -34.70 28.99 -19.39
C VAL A 42 -33.24 29.30 -19.71
N ALA A 43 -32.54 28.33 -20.30
CA ALA A 43 -31.18 28.50 -20.78
C ALA A 43 -31.18 28.75 -22.29
N VAL A 44 -30.48 29.78 -22.75
CA VAL A 44 -30.35 30.14 -24.15
C VAL A 44 -28.89 29.98 -24.55
N ARG A 45 -28.62 29.11 -25.52
CA ARG A 45 -27.27 28.81 -26.00
C ARG A 45 -27.06 29.39 -27.39
N TYR A 46 -25.88 29.94 -27.62
CA TYR A 46 -25.38 30.32 -28.94
C TYR A 46 -24.06 29.58 -29.20
N GLY A 47 -24.08 28.53 -30.02
CA GLY A 47 -22.92 27.65 -30.17
C GLY A 47 -22.68 26.76 -28.94
N HIS A 48 -21.43 26.34 -28.72
CA HIS A 48 -21.09 25.35 -27.68
C HIS A 48 -20.87 25.94 -26.28
N ASP A 49 -20.40 27.19 -26.18
CA ASP A 49 -19.72 27.65 -24.96
C ASP A 49 -20.42 28.80 -24.20
N ASP A 50 -21.31 29.56 -24.84
CA ASP A 50 -21.96 30.72 -24.21
C ASP A 50 -23.44 30.46 -23.92
N ILE A 51 -23.81 30.47 -22.63
CA ILE A 51 -25.17 30.25 -22.15
C ILE A 51 -25.67 31.48 -21.37
N THR A 52 -26.82 32.01 -21.79
CA THR A 52 -27.58 33.00 -21.02
C THR A 52 -28.69 32.29 -20.25
N LEU A 53 -28.73 32.48 -18.93
CA LEU A 53 -29.73 31.89 -18.04
C LEU A 53 -30.75 32.94 -17.59
N TYR A 54 -32.02 32.61 -17.80
CA TYR A 54 -33.16 33.35 -17.29
C TYR A 54 -33.80 32.56 -16.14
N GLY A 55 -34.19 33.26 -15.07
CA GLY A 55 -34.78 32.69 -13.87
C GLY A 55 -36.07 33.40 -13.46
N ARG A 56 -36.99 32.65 -12.85
CA ARG A 56 -38.23 33.15 -12.27
C ARG A 56 -38.12 33.14 -10.75
N ASP A 57 -38.29 34.30 -10.13
CA ASP A 57 -38.23 34.44 -8.68
C ASP A 57 -39.51 33.94 -7.96
N ALA A 58 -39.49 33.96 -6.62
CA ALA A 58 -40.64 33.58 -5.79
C ALA A 58 -41.89 34.47 -5.99
N ALA A 59 -41.71 35.74 -6.40
CA ALA A 59 -42.80 36.64 -6.77
C ALA A 59 -43.35 36.36 -8.19
N GLY A 60 -42.71 35.45 -8.91
CA GLY A 60 -43.08 35.03 -10.24
C GLY A 60 -42.56 35.93 -11.36
N ALA A 61 -41.68 36.89 -11.05
CA ALA A 61 -41.06 37.79 -12.03
C ALA A 61 -39.83 37.11 -12.67
N TRP A 62 -39.63 37.35 -13.97
CA TRP A 62 -38.50 36.80 -14.71
C TRP A 62 -37.38 37.82 -14.82
N SER A 63 -36.14 37.36 -14.62
CA SER A 63 -34.94 38.16 -14.77
C SER A 63 -33.81 37.38 -15.43
N VAL A 64 -32.77 38.08 -15.87
CA VAL A 64 -31.55 37.46 -16.40
C VAL A 64 -30.61 37.21 -15.24
N LEU A 65 -30.27 35.95 -14.98
CA LEU A 65 -29.40 35.55 -13.87
C LEU A 65 -27.92 35.61 -14.26
N VAL A 66 -27.61 35.22 -15.50
CA VAL A 66 -26.26 35.32 -16.05
C VAL A 66 -26.32 35.35 -17.57
N THR A 67 -25.43 36.11 -18.21
CA THR A 67 -25.29 36.23 -19.68
C THR A 67 -23.96 35.64 -20.14
N HIS A 68 -23.96 34.95 -21.29
CA HIS A 68 -22.75 34.40 -21.94
C HIS A 68 -21.79 33.67 -21.00
N ALA A 69 -22.33 32.81 -20.12
CA ALA A 69 -21.55 32.08 -19.15
C ALA A 69 -21.32 30.63 -19.56
N PRO A 70 -20.18 30.03 -19.18
CA PRO A 70 -19.94 28.61 -19.36
C PRO A 70 -20.92 27.79 -18.50
N ALA A 71 -21.20 26.56 -18.94
CA ALA A 71 -22.22 25.70 -18.33
C ALA A 71 -22.05 25.50 -16.81
N ALA A 72 -20.81 25.40 -16.32
CA ALA A 72 -20.53 25.26 -14.88
C ALA A 72 -21.04 26.45 -14.06
N VAL A 73 -20.85 27.68 -14.55
CA VAL A 73 -21.33 28.90 -13.89
C VAL A 73 -22.85 28.98 -13.92
N VAL A 74 -23.47 28.57 -15.03
CA VAL A 74 -24.92 28.50 -15.17
C VAL A 74 -25.54 27.52 -14.16
N VAL A 75 -24.89 26.39 -13.88
CA VAL A 75 -25.36 25.41 -12.88
C VAL A 75 -25.28 25.98 -11.47
N VAL A 76 -24.16 26.64 -11.12
CA VAL A 76 -23.99 27.27 -9.80
C VAL A 76 -25.01 28.39 -9.60
N ARG A 77 -25.11 29.34 -10.55
CA ARG A 77 -26.05 30.46 -10.45
C ARG A 77 -27.51 30.03 -10.38
N ARG A 78 -27.85 28.92 -11.04
CA ARG A 78 -29.20 28.35 -10.94
C ARG A 78 -29.49 27.80 -9.55
N ARG A 79 -28.53 27.12 -8.91
CA ARG A 79 -28.69 26.55 -7.57
C ARG A 79 -28.78 27.63 -6.50
N GLU A 80 -27.96 28.67 -6.61
CA GLU A 80 -28.00 29.84 -5.73
C GLU A 80 -29.37 30.52 -5.81
N HIS A 81 -29.83 30.83 -7.03
CA HIS A 81 -31.14 31.44 -7.23
C HIS A 81 -32.31 30.54 -6.78
N ASP A 82 -32.21 29.20 -6.93
CA ASP A 82 -33.23 28.27 -6.42
C ASP A 82 -33.30 28.27 -4.89
N ALA A 83 -32.14 28.36 -4.23
CA ALA A 83 -32.05 28.44 -2.78
C ALA A 83 -32.63 29.77 -2.26
N GLU A 84 -32.32 30.89 -2.91
CA GLU A 84 -32.87 32.22 -2.58
C GLU A 84 -34.40 32.30 -2.75
N CYS A 85 -34.96 31.51 -3.68
CA CYS A 85 -36.39 31.52 -3.98
C CYS A 85 -37.22 30.49 -3.18
N ARG A 86 -36.59 29.66 -2.34
CA ARG A 86 -37.33 28.75 -1.45
C ARG A 86 -37.79 29.50 -0.20
N PRO A 87 -39.08 29.48 0.14
CA PRO A 87 -39.51 29.92 1.46
C PRO A 87 -38.93 28.99 2.54
N GLU A 88 -38.38 29.57 3.62
CA GLU A 88 -37.97 28.82 4.80
C GLU A 88 -39.16 28.06 5.40
N PRO A 89 -38.96 26.84 5.93
CA PRO A 89 -40.00 26.14 6.66
C PRO A 89 -40.27 26.82 8.01
N ASP A 90 -41.52 27.20 8.26
CA ASP A 90 -42.00 27.71 9.56
C ASP A 90 -41.70 26.70 10.67
N TRP A 91 -40.70 26.98 11.50
CA TRP A 91 -40.43 26.28 12.76
C TRP A 91 -40.53 27.27 13.92
N GLU A 92 -41.73 27.74 14.23
CA GLU A 92 -42.05 28.33 15.53
C GLU A 92 -43.17 27.53 16.20
N ASP A 93 -42.79 26.61 17.09
CA ASP A 93 -43.53 26.40 18.34
C ASP A 93 -42.67 25.67 19.37
N GLY A 94 -42.30 26.39 20.43
CA GLY A 94 -41.99 25.84 21.76
C GLY A 94 -40.57 25.32 22.00
N LEU A 95 -39.70 26.15 22.58
CA LEU A 95 -39.32 26.02 24.00
C LEU A 95 -38.41 27.19 24.43
N ALA A 96 -38.77 27.78 25.57
CA ALA A 96 -38.19 28.97 26.14
C ALA A 96 -37.02 28.66 27.11
N ALA A 97 -36.02 29.54 27.04
CA ALA A 97 -35.20 30.12 28.13
C ALA A 97 -34.36 29.19 29.05
N GLY A 98 -33.02 29.34 28.97
CA GLY A 98 -32.07 29.02 30.05
C GLY A 98 -30.61 28.82 29.60
N ASP A 99 -29.84 29.92 29.53
CA ASP A 99 -28.37 30.14 29.44
C ASP A 99 -27.39 29.04 29.95
N PRO A 100 -26.04 29.12 29.74
CA PRO A 100 -25.22 29.77 28.70
C PRO A 100 -24.05 28.86 28.21
N LEU A 101 -24.00 28.50 26.93
CA LEU A 101 -22.73 28.14 26.29
C LEU A 101 -22.66 28.90 24.98
N GLY A 102 -21.69 29.80 24.87
CA GLY A 102 -21.45 30.62 23.69
C GLY A 102 -21.17 29.73 22.49
N TYR A 103 -22.21 29.46 21.70
CA TYR A 103 -22.05 29.05 20.32
C TYR A 103 -21.42 30.23 19.58
N LEU A 104 -20.13 30.09 19.28
CA LEU A 104 -19.46 30.90 18.29
C LEU A 104 -20.30 30.83 17.00
N SER A 105 -20.70 31.99 16.48
CA SER A 105 -21.34 32.11 15.18
C SER A 105 -20.56 31.28 14.15
N ALA A 106 -21.23 30.36 13.47
CA ALA A 106 -20.66 29.63 12.36
C ALA A 106 -20.11 30.64 11.34
N PRO A 107 -18.83 30.58 10.97
CA PRO A 107 -18.30 31.51 9.98
C PRO A 107 -18.93 31.20 8.61
N GLU A 108 -19.04 32.23 7.77
CA GLU A 108 -19.32 32.20 6.32
C GLU A 108 -18.23 31.42 5.53
N ALA A 109 -17.74 30.31 6.06
CA ALA A 109 -16.64 29.54 5.52
C ALA A 109 -17.18 28.31 4.79
N GLY A 110 -16.94 28.25 3.48
CA GLY A 110 -17.35 27.12 2.65
C GLY A 110 -16.71 25.77 3.03
N TYR A 111 -15.63 25.77 3.82
CA TYR A 111 -14.92 24.58 4.31
C TYR A 111 -14.52 24.75 5.79
N LEU A 112 -14.62 23.66 6.57
CA LEU A 112 -14.19 23.54 7.95
C LEU A 112 -12.97 22.63 8.03
N LEU A 113 -11.93 23.06 8.75
CA LEU A 113 -10.76 22.26 9.11
C LEU A 113 -10.78 21.97 10.61
N SER A 114 -10.76 20.70 11.00
CA SER A 114 -10.75 20.28 12.41
C SER A 114 -9.48 19.49 12.70
N ALA A 115 -8.68 19.94 13.66
CA ALA A 115 -7.54 19.17 14.17
C ALA A 115 -8.07 18.16 15.18
N VAL A 116 -7.82 16.87 14.96
CA VAL A 116 -8.44 15.80 15.75
C VAL A 116 -7.41 14.79 16.26
N ASP A 117 -7.77 14.06 17.32
CA ASP A 117 -7.05 12.87 17.74
C ASP A 117 -7.56 11.59 17.04
N VAL A 118 -6.98 10.45 17.40
CA VAL A 118 -7.37 9.13 16.88
C VAL A 118 -8.76 8.67 17.36
N ALA A 119 -9.26 9.24 18.46
CA ALA A 119 -10.61 9.00 18.96
C ALA A 119 -11.66 9.89 18.28
N GLY A 120 -11.22 10.89 17.49
CA GLY A 120 -12.05 11.87 16.82
C GLY A 120 -12.39 13.10 17.66
N GLU A 121 -11.73 13.29 18.81
CA GLU A 121 -11.87 14.49 19.64
C GLU A 121 -11.20 15.68 18.93
N SER A 122 -11.93 16.78 18.74
CA SER A 122 -11.39 18.00 18.11
C SER A 122 -10.65 18.87 19.10
N PHE A 123 -9.42 19.23 18.76
CA PHE A 123 -8.59 20.19 19.49
C PHE A 123 -8.80 21.63 19.03
N GLY A 124 -9.41 21.82 17.86
CA GLY A 124 -9.64 23.15 17.31
C GLY A 124 -10.11 23.13 15.86
N ASP A 125 -11.03 24.04 15.56
CA ASP A 125 -11.63 24.21 14.25
C ASP A 125 -11.23 25.53 13.59
N ARG A 126 -11.11 25.53 12.26
CA ARG A 126 -10.83 26.71 11.43
C ARG A 126 -11.69 26.69 10.17
N GLY A 127 -12.44 27.76 9.95
CA GLY A 127 -13.11 28.01 8.68
C GLY A 127 -12.12 28.42 7.57
N SER A 128 -12.41 27.97 6.35
CA SER A 128 -11.74 28.36 5.11
C SER A 128 -12.78 28.64 4.02
N ALA A 129 -12.57 29.66 3.21
CA ALA A 129 -13.43 29.97 2.07
C ALA A 129 -13.26 28.98 0.91
N THR A 130 -12.13 28.27 0.86
CA THR A 130 -11.77 27.32 -0.20
C THR A 130 -11.30 25.99 0.38
N ALA A 131 -11.35 24.93 -0.43
CA ALA A 131 -10.80 23.63 -0.04
C ALA A 131 -9.33 23.77 0.38
N PRO A 132 -8.95 23.34 1.59
CA PRO A 132 -7.61 23.54 2.11
C PRO A 132 -6.60 22.66 1.41
N THR A 133 -5.38 23.18 1.29
CA THR A 133 -4.23 22.45 0.77
C THR A 133 -3.57 21.57 1.84
N LEU A 134 -2.76 20.59 1.41
CA LEU A 134 -1.96 19.76 2.32
C LEU A 134 -1.06 20.60 3.25
N GLY A 135 -0.50 21.70 2.76
CA GLY A 135 0.35 22.59 3.56
C GLY A 135 -0.44 23.29 4.67
N GLU A 136 -1.63 23.78 4.36
CA GLU A 136 -2.50 24.42 5.37
C GLU A 136 -2.99 23.44 6.42
N ALA A 137 -3.33 22.21 6.02
CA ALA A 137 -3.68 21.14 6.95
C ALA A 137 -2.49 20.77 7.86
N ALA A 138 -1.28 20.66 7.30
CA ALA A 138 -0.07 20.38 8.05
C ALA A 138 0.22 21.47 9.10
N GLU A 139 0.18 22.75 8.72
CA GLU A 139 0.35 23.87 9.64
C GLU A 139 -0.71 23.89 10.74
N TRP A 140 -1.96 23.53 10.40
CA TRP A 140 -3.06 23.46 11.37
C TRP A 140 -2.86 22.33 12.39
N GLY A 141 -2.45 21.15 11.92
CA GLY A 141 -2.15 20.01 12.78
C GLY A 141 -0.94 20.26 13.67
N GLU A 142 0.14 20.83 13.14
CA GLU A 142 1.33 21.20 13.93
C GLU A 142 1.01 22.21 15.03
N ARG A 143 0.15 23.19 14.76
CA ARG A 143 -0.27 24.19 15.76
C ARG A 143 -0.96 23.56 16.96
N HIS A 144 -1.73 22.50 16.77
CA HIS A 144 -2.50 21.83 17.82
C HIS A 144 -1.84 20.56 18.33
N GLU A 145 -0.60 20.28 17.91
CA GLU A 145 0.10 19.01 18.19
C GLU A 145 -0.75 17.77 17.81
N ALA A 146 -1.63 17.92 16.83
CA ALA A 146 -2.53 16.88 16.36
C ALA A 146 -1.87 16.05 15.27
N ASN A 147 -2.11 14.73 15.29
CA ASN A 147 -1.64 13.82 14.24
C ASN A 147 -2.57 13.81 13.02
N TYR A 148 -3.78 14.37 13.14
CA TYR A 148 -4.82 14.29 12.13
C TYR A 148 -5.53 15.63 11.96
N VAL A 149 -5.90 15.91 10.71
CA VAL A 149 -6.77 17.05 10.37
C VAL A 149 -7.85 16.58 9.41
N LEU A 150 -9.11 16.82 9.76
CA LEU A 150 -10.21 16.74 8.81
C LEU A 150 -10.40 18.05 8.09
N ALA A 151 -10.77 17.98 6.82
CA ALA A 151 -11.30 19.11 6.10
C ALA A 151 -12.51 18.72 5.24
N GLY A 152 -13.61 19.44 5.35
CA GLY A 152 -14.77 19.23 4.49
C GLY A 152 -15.61 20.50 4.37
N PRO A 153 -16.60 20.55 3.47
CA PRO A 153 -17.57 21.63 3.46
C PRO A 153 -18.30 21.68 4.81
N ALA A 154 -18.62 22.87 5.32
CA ALA A 154 -19.25 23.03 6.63
C ALA A 154 -20.61 22.29 6.72
N ASP A 155 -21.34 22.19 5.60
CA ASP A 155 -22.63 21.50 5.46
C ASP A 155 -22.52 20.20 4.64
N GLY A 156 -21.31 19.68 4.40
CA GLY A 156 -21.07 18.56 3.49
C GLY A 156 -20.82 17.24 4.21
N ASP A 157 -21.46 16.17 3.73
CA ASP A 157 -21.23 14.79 4.22
C ASP A 157 -19.86 14.20 3.83
N VAL A 158 -19.02 14.96 3.13
CA VAL A 158 -17.78 14.48 2.50
C VAL A 158 -16.58 15.28 2.99
N VAL A 159 -15.57 14.57 3.50
CA VAL A 159 -14.37 15.11 4.09
C VAL A 159 -13.10 14.56 3.43
N THR A 160 -11.99 15.24 3.72
CA THR A 160 -10.63 14.85 3.42
C THR A 160 -9.88 14.72 4.74
N LEU A 161 -9.30 13.55 4.99
CA LEU A 161 -8.45 13.28 6.13
C LEU A 161 -6.98 13.48 5.74
N TYR A 162 -6.31 14.32 6.50
CA TYR A 162 -4.86 14.49 6.49
C TYR A 162 -4.25 13.82 7.72
N GLY A 163 -3.10 13.19 7.55
CA GLY A 163 -2.42 12.47 8.62
C GLY A 163 -0.91 12.68 8.60
N ARG A 164 -0.34 12.78 9.79
CA ARG A 164 1.10 12.90 10.04
C ARG A 164 1.70 11.52 10.30
N ASP A 165 2.67 11.07 9.51
CA ASP A 165 3.33 9.78 9.71
C ASP A 165 4.32 9.79 10.89
N ALA A 166 4.86 8.61 11.24
CA ALA A 166 5.81 8.43 12.35
C ALA A 166 7.13 9.21 12.15
N GLY A 167 7.49 9.52 10.90
CA GLY A 167 8.64 10.34 10.54
C GLY A 167 8.34 11.84 10.59
N GLY A 168 7.11 12.22 10.89
CA GLY A 168 6.63 13.60 10.97
C GLY A 168 6.13 14.18 9.64
N GLY A 169 6.06 13.39 8.57
CA GLY A 169 5.60 13.83 7.25
C GLY A 169 4.07 13.84 7.13
N TRP A 170 3.51 14.88 6.51
CA TRP A 170 2.06 14.99 6.28
C TRP A 170 1.64 14.45 4.92
N SER A 171 0.51 13.75 4.87
CA SER A 171 -0.07 13.24 3.63
C SER A 171 -1.61 13.24 3.68
N VAL A 172 -2.24 13.20 2.50
CA VAL A 172 -3.67 12.92 2.38
C VAL A 172 -3.89 11.43 2.60
N VAL A 173 -4.62 11.09 3.65
CA VAL A 173 -4.94 9.69 4.03
C VAL A 173 -6.19 9.21 3.28
N ALA A 174 -7.22 10.05 3.24
CA ALA A 174 -8.44 9.81 2.47
C ALA A 174 -8.98 11.15 1.96
N ALA A 175 -9.55 11.19 0.77
CA ALA A 175 -10.11 12.41 0.19
C ALA A 175 -11.45 12.12 -0.46
N GLY A 176 -12.41 13.01 -0.26
CA GLY A 176 -13.73 12.85 -0.87
C GLY A 176 -14.51 11.67 -0.31
N VAL A 177 -14.34 11.37 0.99
CA VAL A 177 -15.00 10.25 1.67
C VAL A 177 -15.96 10.77 2.74
N ASP A 178 -16.96 9.97 3.12
CA ASP A 178 -17.80 10.30 4.27
C ASP A 178 -17.00 10.32 5.59
N VAL A 179 -17.54 11.00 6.60
CA VAL A 179 -16.88 11.17 7.92
C VAL A 179 -16.59 9.82 8.58
N GLU A 180 -17.50 8.84 8.47
CA GLU A 180 -17.28 7.51 9.04
C GLU A 180 -16.09 6.81 8.36
N THR A 181 -16.05 6.85 7.02
CA THR A 181 -14.93 6.30 6.24
C THR A 181 -13.62 7.01 6.55
N ALA A 182 -13.65 8.32 6.78
CA ALA A 182 -12.48 9.05 7.26
C ALA A 182 -12.03 8.55 8.64
N TRP A 183 -12.94 8.25 9.57
CA TRP A 183 -12.57 7.77 10.91
C TRP A 183 -11.95 6.39 10.87
N GLU A 184 -12.48 5.49 10.04
CA GLU A 184 -11.89 4.18 9.82
C GLU A 184 -10.48 4.29 9.21
N ALA A 185 -10.29 5.21 8.27
CA ALA A 185 -8.98 5.50 7.69
C ALA A 185 -8.01 6.11 8.73
N CYS A 186 -8.51 6.94 9.64
CA CYS A 186 -7.75 7.52 10.75
C CYS A 186 -7.23 6.44 11.71
N LEU A 187 -8.13 5.58 12.20
CA LEU A 187 -7.78 4.47 13.10
C LEU A 187 -6.77 3.51 12.46
N TRP A 188 -6.94 3.22 11.17
CA TRP A 188 -5.97 2.43 10.44
C TRP A 188 -4.61 3.13 10.34
N PHE A 189 -4.61 4.42 10.03
CA PHE A 189 -3.38 5.19 9.85
C PHE A 189 -2.62 5.27 11.17
N ASP A 190 -3.31 5.47 12.30
CA ASP A 190 -2.71 5.39 13.63
C ASP A 190 -2.09 4.03 13.92
N LEU A 191 -2.85 2.95 13.68
CA LEU A 191 -2.40 1.57 13.88
C LEU A 191 -1.09 1.27 13.17
N THR A 192 -0.87 1.87 11.99
CA THR A 192 0.35 1.63 11.19
C THR A 192 1.49 2.60 11.46
N GLN A 193 1.19 3.86 11.82
CA GLN A 193 2.21 4.89 12.00
C GLN A 193 2.62 5.08 13.47
N HIS A 194 1.66 5.06 14.39
CA HIS A 194 1.89 5.57 15.76
C HIS A 194 1.70 4.51 16.84
N TYR A 195 0.86 3.50 16.60
CA TYR A 195 0.50 2.51 17.62
C TYR A 195 1.70 1.69 18.15
N ALA A 196 2.69 1.42 17.29
CA ALA A 196 3.91 0.72 17.72
C ALA A 196 4.82 1.57 18.62
N GLY A 197 4.69 2.89 18.61
CA GLY A 197 5.51 3.84 19.36
C GLY A 197 4.84 4.45 20.60
N GLY A 198 3.58 4.10 20.88
CA GLY A 198 2.83 4.63 22.02
C GLY A 198 3.48 4.27 23.37
N PRO A 199 3.43 5.16 24.38
CA PRO A 199 4.05 4.90 25.67
C PRO A 199 3.47 3.62 26.29
N VAL A 200 4.37 2.69 26.62
CA VAL A 200 4.07 1.57 27.51
C VAL A 200 3.69 2.18 28.86
N SER A 201 2.43 2.10 29.27
CA SER A 201 2.07 2.38 30.66
C SER A 201 2.93 1.50 31.57
N PRO A 202 3.86 2.06 32.37
CA PRO A 202 4.72 1.29 33.22
C PRO A 202 3.94 0.98 34.50
N GLY A 203 3.19 -0.12 34.49
CA GLY A 203 2.30 -0.46 35.60
C GLY A 203 1.86 -1.92 35.60
N GLY A 204 2.81 -2.84 35.56
CA GLY A 204 2.52 -4.27 35.60
C GLY A 204 3.80 -5.10 35.71
N GLY A 205 4.56 -4.94 36.80
CA GLY A 205 5.65 -5.85 37.14
C GLY A 205 5.13 -7.21 37.63
N PRO A 206 5.90 -8.30 37.50
CA PRO A 206 5.46 -9.65 37.84
C PRO A 206 5.50 -9.84 39.36
N GLY A 207 4.31 -9.94 39.97
CA GLY A 207 4.13 -10.22 41.40
C GLY A 207 3.48 -11.57 41.62
N ASN A 208 4.19 -12.44 42.34
CA ASN A 208 3.84 -13.81 42.72
C ASN A 208 2.48 -13.97 43.44
N GLY A 209 1.78 -15.07 43.14
CA GLY A 209 0.96 -15.83 44.10
C GLY A 209 -0.58 -15.73 43.95
N PRO A 210 -1.34 -16.85 44.03
CA PRO A 210 -2.78 -16.88 43.84
C PRO A 210 -3.56 -16.67 45.16
N GLY A 211 -4.65 -15.91 45.13
CA GLY A 211 -5.62 -15.81 46.24
C GLY A 211 -6.87 -14.99 45.85
N PRO A 212 -8.09 -15.37 46.30
CA PRO A 212 -9.33 -15.02 45.61
C PRO A 212 -10.17 -13.91 46.28
N GLY A 213 -10.94 -13.19 45.45
CA GLY A 213 -12.22 -12.56 45.80
C GLY A 213 -12.18 -11.18 46.47
N ALA A 214 -12.78 -10.17 45.80
CA ALA A 214 -13.78 -9.22 46.34
C ALA A 214 -13.77 -7.89 45.56
N ASP A 215 -14.86 -7.69 44.79
CA ASP A 215 -15.74 -6.52 44.72
C ASP A 215 -15.19 -5.08 44.84
N SER A 216 -15.39 -4.37 43.72
CA SER A 216 -15.90 -2.99 43.56
C SER A 216 -15.22 -1.80 44.25
N GLY A 217 -14.93 -0.78 43.43
CA GLY A 217 -15.20 0.61 43.83
C GLY A 217 -14.08 1.62 43.56
N ALA A 218 -14.26 2.36 42.46
CA ALA A 218 -13.85 3.75 42.23
C ALA A 218 -12.35 4.11 42.08
N ASP A 219 -12.10 4.68 40.89
CA ASP A 219 -11.32 5.89 40.63
C ASP A 219 -9.78 5.78 40.61
N SER A 220 -9.21 5.82 39.41
CA SER A 220 -7.81 6.18 39.14
C SER A 220 -7.56 6.43 37.63
N GLY A 221 -7.47 7.71 37.24
CA GLY A 221 -6.65 8.19 36.11
C GLY A 221 -7.26 8.06 34.70
N GLY A 222 -7.99 9.09 34.27
CA GLY A 222 -8.50 9.25 32.90
C GLY A 222 -7.41 9.52 31.86
N GLY A 223 -6.66 8.49 31.49
CA GLY A 223 -6.04 8.43 30.17
C GLY A 223 -7.09 7.97 29.17
N VAL A 224 -7.34 8.74 28.12
CA VAL A 224 -8.19 8.30 26.99
C VAL A 224 -7.56 7.01 26.46
N ARG A 225 -8.22 5.87 26.66
CA ARG A 225 -7.76 4.57 26.13
C ARG A 225 -7.81 4.61 24.62
N HIS A 226 -6.82 4.04 23.96
CA HIS A 226 -6.79 4.03 22.50
C HIS A 226 -7.96 3.18 21.97
N PRO A 227 -8.67 3.59 20.90
CA PRO A 227 -9.88 2.90 20.43
C PRO A 227 -9.68 1.42 20.04
N LEU A 228 -8.44 1.00 19.79
CA LEU A 228 -8.05 -0.38 19.45
C LEU A 228 -7.49 -1.19 20.62
N ASP A 229 -7.48 -0.66 21.85
CA ASP A 229 -6.94 -1.36 23.02
C ASP A 229 -7.83 -2.52 23.50
N LEU A 230 -9.07 -2.62 22.99
CA LEU A 230 -10.03 -3.65 23.38
C LEU A 230 -10.45 -4.47 22.16
N VAL A 231 -10.20 -5.78 22.19
CA VAL A 231 -10.62 -6.73 21.16
C VAL A 231 -12.03 -7.25 21.47
N PRO A 232 -13.02 -7.07 20.58
CA PRO A 232 -14.33 -7.69 20.76
C PRO A 232 -14.26 -9.22 20.86
N GLU A 233 -15.10 -9.81 21.71
CA GLU A 233 -15.22 -11.27 21.83
C GLU A 233 -15.80 -11.86 20.53
N PRO A 234 -15.22 -12.96 20.01
CA PRO A 234 -15.72 -13.60 18.80
C PRO A 234 -17.07 -14.28 19.05
N ALA A 235 -18.01 -14.14 18.10
CA ALA A 235 -19.36 -14.73 18.19
C ALA A 235 -19.38 -16.27 18.33
N GLY A 236 -18.27 -16.95 18.03
CA GLY A 236 -18.09 -18.41 18.15
C GLY A 236 -17.35 -18.89 19.41
N GLY A 237 -17.03 -18.00 20.35
CA GLY A 237 -16.22 -18.31 21.54
C GLY A 237 -14.72 -18.34 21.27
N ARG A 238 -13.93 -18.35 22.35
CA ARG A 238 -12.45 -18.30 22.29
C ARG A 238 -11.86 -19.62 21.79
N MET A 239 -10.79 -19.55 21.00
CA MET A 239 -10.12 -20.72 20.44
C MET A 239 -9.35 -21.50 21.53
N ALA A 240 -9.33 -22.83 21.45
CA ALA A 240 -8.50 -23.69 22.30
C ALA A 240 -7.03 -23.75 21.84
N ALA A 241 -6.09 -23.94 22.78
CA ALA A 241 -4.65 -23.97 22.52
C ALA A 241 -4.24 -25.04 21.49
N GLU A 242 -4.83 -26.23 21.57
CA GLU A 242 -4.54 -27.36 20.67
C GLU A 242 -4.91 -27.04 19.23
N ARG A 243 -5.97 -26.25 19.04
CA ARG A 243 -6.41 -25.79 17.72
C ARG A 243 -5.42 -24.77 17.16
N ALA A 244 -4.94 -23.83 17.97
CA ALA A 244 -3.93 -22.86 17.57
C ALA A 244 -2.61 -23.54 17.15
N ILE A 245 -2.12 -24.51 17.93
CA ILE A 245 -0.94 -25.30 17.58
C ILE A 245 -1.15 -26.06 16.27
N SER A 246 -2.33 -26.67 16.08
CA SER A 246 -2.66 -27.40 14.85
C SER A 246 -2.59 -26.52 13.60
N LEU A 247 -3.11 -25.29 13.68
CA LEU A 247 -3.06 -24.32 12.58
C LEU A 247 -1.62 -23.92 12.24
N VAL A 248 -0.76 -23.73 13.25
CA VAL A 248 0.65 -23.41 13.06
C VAL A 248 1.44 -24.57 12.46
N VAL A 249 1.18 -25.81 12.90
CA VAL A 249 1.79 -27.00 12.30
C VAL A 249 1.41 -27.16 10.83
N GLU A 250 0.14 -26.94 10.50
CA GLU A 250 -0.32 -26.93 9.10
C GLU A 250 0.42 -25.84 8.30
N ARG A 251 0.54 -24.64 8.88
CA ARG A 251 1.24 -23.49 8.29
C ARG A 251 2.71 -23.76 7.99
N ILE A 252 3.44 -24.32 8.95
CA ILE A 252 4.86 -24.69 8.82
C ILE A 252 5.03 -25.70 7.68
N ARG A 253 4.21 -26.76 7.67
CA ARG A 253 4.26 -27.81 6.64
C ARG A 253 3.94 -27.27 5.25
N ALA A 254 2.89 -26.45 5.13
CA ALA A 254 2.48 -25.87 3.86
C ALA A 254 3.55 -24.94 3.27
N ARG A 255 4.32 -24.27 4.12
CA ARG A 255 5.37 -23.34 3.66
C ARG A 255 6.77 -23.93 3.58
N GLY A 256 6.94 -25.17 4.03
CA GLY A 256 8.27 -25.79 4.13
C GLY A 256 9.22 -24.98 5.01
N LEU A 257 8.71 -24.35 6.07
CA LEU A 257 9.55 -23.59 7.00
C LEU A 257 10.44 -24.56 7.77
N ASP A 258 11.71 -24.19 7.93
CA ASP A 258 12.65 -24.91 8.79
C ASP A 258 12.37 -24.60 10.26
N TYR A 259 11.23 -25.09 10.75
CA TYR A 259 10.71 -24.86 12.09
C TYR A 259 10.11 -26.16 12.66
N PRO A 260 10.33 -26.49 13.95
CA PRO A 260 9.83 -27.72 14.54
C PRO A 260 8.30 -27.79 14.51
N THR A 261 7.76 -28.99 14.24
CA THR A 261 6.31 -29.25 14.24
C THR A 261 5.83 -30.05 15.45
N ARG A 262 6.75 -30.33 16.40
CA ARG A 262 6.49 -31.06 17.66
C ARG A 262 7.02 -30.24 18.83
N GLY A 263 6.40 -30.39 19.99
CA GLY A 263 6.83 -29.70 21.22
C GLY A 263 6.56 -28.19 21.21
N LEU A 264 5.62 -27.71 20.40
CA LEU A 264 5.22 -26.30 20.39
C LEU A 264 4.41 -25.98 21.65
N ALA A 265 4.71 -24.82 22.25
CA ALA A 265 3.92 -24.21 23.31
C ALA A 265 2.97 -23.16 22.73
N ALA A 266 1.89 -22.87 23.45
CA ALA A 266 0.92 -21.85 23.09
C ALA A 266 0.54 -21.04 24.33
N ASP A 267 0.92 -19.76 24.35
CA ASP A 267 0.60 -18.83 25.42
C ASP A 267 -0.57 -17.94 25.02
N ARG A 268 -1.49 -17.70 25.96
CA ARG A 268 -2.69 -16.90 25.70
C ARG A 268 -2.38 -15.41 25.84
N PHE A 269 -2.91 -14.60 24.93
CA PHE A 269 -2.95 -13.13 25.07
C PHE A 269 -4.31 -12.57 24.62
N ASP A 270 -4.51 -11.27 24.83
CA ASP A 270 -5.74 -10.57 24.42
C ASP A 270 -5.86 -10.56 22.89
N GLY A 271 -6.80 -11.32 22.36
CA GLY A 271 -7.03 -11.49 20.91
C GLY A 271 -6.58 -12.83 20.32
N GLY A 272 -5.82 -13.66 21.05
CA GLY A 272 -5.37 -14.94 20.49
C GLY A 272 -4.32 -15.72 21.29
N TRP A 273 -3.49 -16.47 20.57
CA TRP A 273 -2.46 -17.37 21.07
C TRP A 273 -1.09 -17.08 20.44
N SER A 274 -0.03 -17.06 21.23
CA SER A 274 1.36 -16.98 20.80
C SER A 274 1.94 -18.38 20.79
N VAL A 275 2.24 -18.92 19.61
CA VAL A 275 2.72 -20.29 19.40
C VAL A 275 4.19 -20.28 19.01
N TYR A 276 5.00 -21.00 19.76
CA TYR A 276 6.46 -21.03 19.57
C TYR A 276 7.08 -22.35 20.03
N ALA A 277 8.32 -22.59 19.62
CA ALA A 277 9.14 -23.68 20.11
C ALA A 277 9.90 -23.25 21.39
N PRO A 278 9.67 -23.90 22.55
CA PRO A 278 10.40 -23.60 23.78
C PRO A 278 11.91 -23.76 23.61
N ALA A 279 12.68 -22.89 24.25
CA ALA A 279 14.12 -23.07 24.42
C ALA A 279 14.36 -23.90 25.67
N GLU A 280 15.04 -25.04 25.57
CA GLU A 280 15.76 -25.56 26.72
C GLU A 280 17.04 -24.72 26.84
N VAL A 281 17.06 -23.78 27.80
CA VAL A 281 18.28 -23.11 28.21
C VAL A 281 18.74 -23.84 29.46
N ASP A 282 19.95 -24.38 29.44
CA ASP A 282 20.56 -24.90 30.65
C ASP A 282 20.92 -23.71 31.55
N GLU A 283 20.08 -23.43 32.56
CA GLU A 283 20.28 -22.35 33.54
C GLU A 283 21.59 -22.52 34.34
N SER A 284 22.20 -23.71 34.29
CA SER A 284 23.48 -24.02 34.93
C SER A 284 24.69 -23.48 34.15
N ASP A 285 24.53 -23.13 32.87
CA ASP A 285 25.61 -22.67 32.00
C ASP A 285 25.47 -21.16 31.68
N PRO A 286 26.35 -20.30 32.22
CA PRO A 286 26.37 -18.86 31.95
C PRO A 286 26.55 -18.49 30.46
N MET A 287 27.00 -19.43 29.62
CA MET A 287 27.25 -19.23 28.19
C MET A 287 26.13 -19.77 27.29
N ALA A 288 25.12 -20.47 27.83
CA ALA A 288 24.02 -21.07 27.07
C ALA A 288 23.18 -20.05 26.27
N PHE A 289 23.24 -18.76 26.62
CA PHE A 289 22.64 -17.68 25.83
C PHE A 289 23.22 -17.57 24.41
N LEU A 290 24.50 -17.92 24.20
CA LEU A 290 25.13 -17.88 22.87
C LEU A 290 24.66 -19.01 21.94
N ASP A 291 24.09 -20.08 22.52
CA ASP A 291 23.58 -21.24 21.80
C ASP A 291 22.09 -21.11 21.45
N LEU A 292 21.45 -19.99 21.83
CA LEU A 292 20.10 -19.66 21.37
C LEU A 292 20.13 -19.35 19.86
N PRO A 293 19.46 -20.15 19.00
CA PRO A 293 19.31 -19.87 17.57
C PRO A 293 18.77 -18.46 17.34
N VAL A 294 19.52 -17.64 16.62
CA VAL A 294 19.11 -16.30 16.21
C VAL A 294 18.07 -16.44 15.08
N GLY A 295 16.92 -15.75 15.20
CA GLY A 295 15.88 -15.75 14.16
C GLY A 295 14.69 -16.68 14.41
N ARG A 296 14.39 -17.04 15.66
CA ARG A 296 13.20 -17.84 16.00
C ARG A 296 11.92 -17.09 15.63
N SER A 297 11.12 -17.70 14.76
CA SER A 297 9.77 -17.23 14.46
C SER A 297 8.84 -17.52 15.64
N VAL A 298 7.99 -16.56 15.97
CA VAL A 298 6.82 -16.77 16.84
C VAL A 298 5.58 -16.65 15.94
N PHE A 299 4.57 -17.47 16.16
CA PHE A 299 3.32 -17.44 15.39
C PHE A 299 2.18 -16.93 16.26
N LEU A 300 1.62 -15.78 15.92
CA LEU A 300 0.43 -15.24 16.57
C LEU A 300 -0.81 -15.79 15.87
N VAL A 301 -1.75 -16.36 16.64
CA VAL A 301 -2.96 -17.01 16.15
C VAL A 301 -4.19 -16.34 16.76
N GLY A 302 -5.01 -15.66 15.97
CA GLY A 302 -6.24 -15.05 16.43
C GLY A 302 -7.31 -16.09 16.76
N ASP A 303 -8.29 -15.74 17.59
CA ASP A 303 -9.41 -16.65 17.93
C ASP A 303 -10.26 -17.05 16.73
N LEU A 304 -10.23 -16.25 15.66
CA LEU A 304 -10.88 -16.55 14.37
C LEU A 304 -10.01 -17.46 13.47
N GLY A 305 -8.82 -17.86 13.93
CA GLY A 305 -7.91 -18.75 13.22
C GLY A 305 -6.87 -18.07 12.33
N ARG A 306 -6.80 -16.73 12.33
CA ARG A 306 -5.77 -15.97 11.59
C ARG A 306 -4.38 -16.25 12.16
N VAL A 307 -3.44 -16.73 11.33
CA VAL A 307 -2.05 -17.01 11.74
C VAL A 307 -1.07 -15.99 11.14
N LYS A 308 -0.31 -15.29 11.99
CA LYS A 308 0.74 -14.33 11.60
C LYS A 308 2.10 -14.77 12.15
N GLU A 309 3.07 -14.91 11.26
CA GLU A 309 4.47 -15.15 11.64
C GLU A 309 5.16 -13.83 11.95
N ILE A 310 5.78 -13.72 13.12
CA ILE A 310 6.57 -12.56 13.54
C ILE A 310 8.05 -12.94 13.66
N SER A 311 8.91 -12.06 13.15
CA SER A 311 10.38 -12.19 13.27
C SER A 311 10.84 -11.67 14.63
N SER A 312 11.89 -12.29 15.19
CA SER A 312 12.51 -12.00 16.50
C SER A 312 13.03 -10.56 16.71
N SER A 313 12.79 -9.64 15.78
CA SER A 313 13.22 -8.24 15.83
C SER A 313 12.20 -7.31 16.52
N VAL A 314 11.01 -7.81 16.84
CA VAL A 314 9.99 -7.10 17.63
C VAL A 314 9.83 -7.84 18.96
N PRO A 315 9.95 -7.17 20.12
CA PRO A 315 9.67 -7.76 21.41
C PRO A 315 8.29 -8.46 21.44
N PRO A 316 8.17 -9.69 21.95
CA PRO A 316 6.90 -10.44 21.91
C PRO A 316 5.69 -9.68 22.49
N PRO A 317 5.79 -8.97 23.64
CA PRO A 317 4.66 -8.20 24.16
C PRO A 317 4.26 -7.02 23.28
N GLN A 318 5.16 -6.50 22.45
CA GLN A 318 4.84 -5.45 21.48
C GLN A 318 4.14 -6.07 20.26
N ALA A 319 4.62 -7.21 19.77
CA ALA A 319 4.01 -7.90 18.65
C ALA A 319 2.61 -8.44 18.97
N GLU A 320 2.40 -8.94 20.19
CA GLU A 320 1.09 -9.38 20.70
C GLU A 320 0.10 -8.21 20.78
N ARG A 321 0.51 -7.07 21.34
CA ARG A 321 -0.33 -5.85 21.38
C ARG A 321 -0.69 -5.34 20.00
N MET A 322 0.26 -5.30 19.06
CA MET A 322 -0.03 -4.92 17.68
C MET A 322 -1.01 -5.90 17.03
N PHE A 323 -0.83 -7.21 17.24
CA PHE A 323 -1.74 -8.22 16.72
C PHE A 323 -3.13 -8.15 17.37
N ALA A 324 -3.20 -7.84 18.66
CA ALA A 324 -4.45 -7.59 19.37
C ALA A 324 -5.18 -6.39 18.77
N ALA A 325 -4.51 -5.26 18.57
CA ALA A 325 -5.09 -4.08 17.93
C ALA A 325 -5.52 -4.35 16.47
N GLU A 326 -4.77 -5.20 15.75
CA GLU A 326 -5.20 -5.70 14.44
C GLU A 326 -6.48 -6.55 14.53
N GLU A 327 -6.57 -7.47 15.49
CA GLU A 327 -7.79 -8.25 15.74
C GLU A 327 -8.94 -7.34 16.17
N ALA A 328 -8.70 -6.33 16.99
CA ALA A 328 -9.69 -5.33 17.41
C ALA A 328 -10.22 -4.58 16.19
N TYR A 329 -9.33 -4.10 15.32
CA TYR A 329 -9.69 -3.43 14.08
C TYR A 329 -10.52 -4.33 13.15
N VAL A 330 -10.10 -5.60 12.97
CA VAL A 330 -10.78 -6.57 12.12
C VAL A 330 -12.16 -6.97 12.67
N ARG A 331 -12.28 -7.10 13.99
CA ARG A 331 -13.52 -7.50 14.67
C ARG A 331 -14.46 -6.33 14.97
N ARG A 332 -14.02 -5.08 14.72
CA ARG A 332 -14.80 -3.88 15.03
C ARG A 332 -16.07 -3.84 14.16
N GLY A 333 -17.22 -3.68 14.81
CA GLY A 333 -18.44 -3.18 14.16
C GLY A 333 -18.32 -1.68 13.86
N LEU A 334 -19.01 -1.18 12.83
CA LEU A 334 -18.91 0.24 12.43
C LEU A 334 -19.31 1.20 13.56
N ALA A 335 -18.91 2.47 13.44
CA ALA A 335 -19.35 3.55 14.33
C ALA A 335 -20.89 3.60 14.50
N ASP A 336 -21.65 3.33 13.44
CA ASP A 336 -23.11 3.19 13.47
C ASP A 336 -23.57 2.09 14.43
N GLU A 337 -22.92 0.92 14.43
CA GLU A 337 -23.25 -0.20 15.33
C GLU A 337 -22.82 0.10 16.77
N ARG A 338 -21.72 0.84 16.96
CA ARG A 338 -21.26 1.29 18.29
C ARG A 338 -22.16 2.37 18.87
N PHE A 339 -22.56 3.37 18.09
CA PHE A 339 -23.53 4.39 18.48
C PHE A 339 -24.88 3.75 18.81
N LEU A 340 -25.36 2.81 17.98
CA LEU A 340 -26.59 2.08 18.26
C LEU A 340 -26.48 1.17 19.49
N ALA A 341 -25.32 0.55 19.74
CA ALA A 341 -25.07 -0.24 20.95
C ALA A 341 -24.97 0.63 22.20
N GLU A 342 -24.27 1.77 22.14
CA GLU A 342 -24.15 2.75 23.23
C GLU A 342 -25.51 3.39 23.53
N LEU A 343 -26.27 3.77 22.50
CA LEU A 343 -27.64 4.28 22.61
C LEU A 343 -28.59 3.23 23.18
N GLY A 344 -28.48 1.97 22.74
CA GLY A 344 -29.23 0.85 23.29
C GLY A 344 -28.92 0.60 24.77
N ASN A 345 -27.64 0.64 25.15
CA ASN A 345 -27.19 0.50 26.53
C ASN A 345 -27.68 1.66 27.42
N GLU A 346 -27.61 2.90 26.92
CA GLU A 346 -28.13 4.08 27.62
C GLU A 346 -29.66 4.04 27.76
N ALA A 347 -30.38 3.58 26.73
CA ALA A 347 -31.82 3.39 26.79
C ALA A 347 -32.21 2.32 27.83
N MET A 348 -31.50 1.18 27.87
CA MET A 348 -31.70 0.15 28.90
C MET A 348 -31.37 0.66 30.30
N ARG A 349 -30.30 1.45 30.46
CA ARG A 349 -29.93 2.07 31.73
C ARG A 349 -31.04 3.00 32.24
N ARG A 350 -31.60 3.85 31.35
CA ARG A 350 -32.70 4.77 31.69
C ARG A 350 -34.02 4.04 32.00
N ASP A 351 -34.32 2.93 31.33
CA ASP A 351 -35.51 2.11 31.65
C ASP A 351 -35.36 1.43 33.01
N ALA A 352 -34.17 0.91 33.34
CA ALA A 352 -33.86 0.36 34.65
C ALA A 352 -33.96 1.42 35.76
N GLU A 353 -33.45 2.63 35.52
CA GLU A 353 -33.57 3.79 36.44
C GLU A 353 -35.04 4.27 36.58
N SER A 354 -35.87 4.04 35.56
CA SER A 354 -37.31 4.34 35.56
C SER A 354 -38.18 3.20 36.13
N GLY A 355 -37.57 2.13 36.67
CA GLY A 355 -38.28 0.99 37.24
C GLY A 355 -39.03 0.13 36.23
N GLY A 356 -38.59 0.11 34.95
CA GLY A 356 -39.21 -0.67 33.87
C GLY A 356 -40.50 -0.06 33.32
N ALA A 357 -40.79 1.21 33.62
CA ALA A 357 -42.03 1.87 33.22
C ALA A 357 -42.12 2.16 31.71
N ALA A 358 -41.01 2.17 30.96
CA ALA A 358 -41.03 2.44 29.52
C ALA A 358 -41.30 1.18 28.68
N GLY A 359 -41.15 -0.03 29.26
CA GLY A 359 -41.54 -1.29 28.61
C GLY A 359 -40.77 -1.62 27.33
N ILE A 360 -39.60 -1.00 27.11
CA ILE A 360 -38.78 -1.22 25.91
C ILE A 360 -37.99 -2.53 26.11
N ALA A 361 -38.63 -3.66 25.81
CA ALA A 361 -38.01 -4.98 25.95
C ALA A 361 -36.98 -5.31 24.84
N SER A 362 -37.00 -4.56 23.74
CA SER A 362 -36.11 -4.74 22.58
C SER A 362 -36.19 -3.51 21.67
N PHE A 363 -35.04 -3.01 21.22
CA PHE A 363 -34.99 -2.05 20.11
C PHE A 363 -34.51 -2.81 18.86
N THR A 364 -35.25 -2.68 17.76
CA THR A 364 -34.85 -3.24 16.46
C THR A 364 -34.65 -2.06 15.53
N VAL A 365 -33.40 -1.71 15.24
CA VAL A 365 -33.08 -0.80 14.15
C VAL A 365 -32.80 -1.65 12.93
N GLU A 366 -33.53 -1.40 11.86
CA GLU A 366 -33.27 -2.04 10.57
C GLU A 366 -31.87 -1.65 10.10
N PRO A 367 -31.01 -2.61 9.69
CA PRO A 367 -29.73 -2.26 9.08
C PRO A 367 -29.99 -1.39 7.85
N PRO A 368 -29.03 -0.51 7.46
CA PRO A 368 -29.18 0.29 6.25
C PRO A 368 -29.53 -0.64 5.09
N GLY A 369 -30.57 -0.28 4.34
CA GLY A 369 -31.07 -1.10 3.24
C GLY A 369 -29.95 -1.47 2.27
N GLU A 370 -30.09 -2.61 1.59
CA GLU A 370 -29.12 -3.14 0.63
C GLU A 370 -28.63 -2.08 -0.37
N GLU A 371 -29.57 -1.25 -0.84
CA GLU A 371 -29.32 -0.15 -1.78
C GLU A 371 -28.40 0.94 -1.21
N ALA A 372 -28.53 1.27 0.08
CA ALA A 372 -27.65 2.23 0.75
C ALA A 372 -26.22 1.67 0.93
N THR A 373 -26.11 0.38 1.24
CA THR A 373 -24.81 -0.31 1.33
C THR A 373 -24.11 -0.36 -0.02
N ALA A 374 -24.86 -0.70 -1.09
CA ALA A 374 -24.35 -0.69 -2.45
C ALA A 374 -23.94 0.72 -2.92
N ALA A 375 -24.70 1.74 -2.54
CA ALA A 375 -24.36 3.15 -2.83
C ALA A 375 -23.07 3.57 -2.12
N ARG A 376 -22.90 3.26 -0.83
CA ARG A 376 -21.66 3.52 -0.08
C ARG A 376 -20.46 2.78 -0.70
N ALA A 377 -20.62 1.50 -1.05
CA ALA A 377 -19.56 0.72 -1.71
C ALA A 377 -19.18 1.31 -3.10
N SER A 378 -20.16 1.82 -3.83
CA SER A 378 -19.94 2.44 -5.15
C SER A 378 -19.30 3.81 -5.05
N ALA A 379 -19.65 4.59 -4.03
CA ALA A 379 -19.09 5.91 -3.78
C ALA A 379 -17.56 5.89 -3.59
N LEU A 380 -17.00 4.79 -3.07
CA LEU A 380 -15.55 4.63 -2.90
C LEU A 380 -14.79 4.37 -4.22
N LEU A 381 -15.47 3.95 -5.29
CA LEU A 381 -14.81 3.64 -6.56
C LEU A 381 -14.28 4.89 -7.26
N ALA A 382 -15.01 6.01 -7.19
CA ALA A 382 -14.58 7.25 -7.83
C ALA A 382 -13.31 7.84 -7.20
N PRO A 383 -13.22 8.01 -5.86
CA PRO A 383 -11.97 8.39 -5.20
C PRO A 383 -10.83 7.40 -5.47
N LEU A 384 -11.12 6.10 -5.44
CA LEU A 384 -10.12 5.06 -5.73
C LEU A 384 -9.54 5.22 -7.15
N VAL A 385 -10.41 5.37 -8.15
CA VAL A 385 -10.00 5.59 -9.55
C VAL A 385 -9.19 6.88 -9.70
N GLN A 386 -9.61 7.96 -9.06
CA GLN A 386 -8.92 9.25 -9.10
C GLN A 386 -7.52 9.15 -8.48
N GLN A 387 -7.39 8.53 -7.30
CA GLN A 387 -6.09 8.37 -6.64
C GLN A 387 -5.16 7.46 -7.42
N VAL A 388 -5.68 6.37 -8.00
CA VAL A 388 -4.90 5.51 -8.91
C VAL A 388 -4.43 6.32 -10.12
N ALA A 389 -5.29 7.12 -10.74
CA ALA A 389 -4.96 7.94 -11.91
C ALA A 389 -3.79 8.92 -11.64
N LEU A 390 -3.68 9.45 -10.42
CA LEU A 390 -2.59 10.35 -10.01
C LEU A 390 -1.21 9.68 -9.97
N LEU A 391 -1.15 8.34 -9.93
CA LEU A 391 0.11 7.59 -10.00
C LEU A 391 0.64 7.43 -11.42
N GLY A 392 -0.16 7.80 -12.43
CA GLY A 392 0.16 7.57 -13.82
C GLY A 392 1.35 8.42 -14.29
N PRO A 393 2.26 7.86 -15.11
CA PRO A 393 3.37 8.62 -15.68
C PRO A 393 2.84 9.70 -16.63
N PRO A 394 3.54 10.85 -16.80
CA PRO A 394 3.09 11.91 -17.70
C PRO A 394 2.73 11.40 -19.10
N GLY A 395 1.54 11.75 -19.58
CA GLY A 395 1.05 11.34 -20.91
C GLY A 395 0.49 9.91 -20.99
N TRP A 396 0.10 9.30 -19.87
CA TRP A 396 -0.69 8.07 -19.89
C TRP A 396 -2.09 8.32 -20.47
N ASN A 397 -2.67 7.31 -21.12
CA ASN A 397 -4.02 7.38 -21.71
C ASN A 397 -4.93 6.20 -21.32
N ARG A 398 -4.36 5.15 -20.72
CA ARG A 398 -5.11 4.03 -20.15
C ARG A 398 -4.41 3.50 -18.91
N PHE A 399 -5.18 3.00 -17.96
CA PHE A 399 -4.65 2.11 -16.93
C PHE A 399 -5.59 0.94 -16.65
N GLU A 400 -5.01 -0.10 -16.08
CA GLU A 400 -5.69 -1.28 -15.56
C GLU A 400 -5.13 -1.56 -14.17
N ALA A 401 -6.04 -1.70 -13.22
CA ALA A 401 -5.72 -2.09 -11.86
C ALA A 401 -6.48 -3.39 -11.53
N ALA A 402 -5.76 -4.40 -11.08
CA ALA A 402 -6.33 -5.64 -10.57
C ALA A 402 -5.92 -5.83 -9.12
N PHE A 403 -6.90 -5.78 -8.22
CA PHE A 403 -6.71 -6.03 -6.80
C PHE A 403 -7.33 -7.36 -6.45
N SER A 404 -6.53 -8.30 -5.93
CA SER A 404 -7.03 -9.56 -5.39
C SER A 404 -6.90 -9.51 -3.88
N CYS A 405 -8.00 -9.72 -3.16
CA CYS A 405 -8.06 -9.43 -1.72
C CYS A 405 -8.90 -10.48 -0.97
N THR A 406 -8.39 -10.87 0.18
CA THR A 406 -8.96 -11.80 1.16
C THR A 406 -8.73 -11.24 2.56
N VAL A 407 -9.32 -11.85 3.59
CA VAL A 407 -9.08 -11.45 4.99
C VAL A 407 -7.61 -11.51 5.44
N SER A 408 -6.76 -12.34 4.81
CA SER A 408 -5.38 -12.54 5.27
C SER A 408 -4.31 -12.27 4.21
N GLY A 409 -4.71 -11.87 3.00
CA GLY A 409 -3.78 -11.68 1.90
C GLY A 409 -4.34 -10.79 0.80
N GLU A 410 -3.45 -10.01 0.19
CA GLU A 410 -3.77 -9.18 -0.96
C GLU A 410 -2.61 -9.10 -1.95
N VAL A 411 -2.94 -8.88 -3.21
CA VAL A 411 -1.99 -8.56 -4.27
C VAL A 411 -2.63 -7.55 -5.22
N ALA A 412 -1.86 -6.54 -5.60
CA ALA A 412 -2.30 -5.53 -6.54
C ALA A 412 -1.38 -5.52 -7.76
N ARG A 413 -1.97 -5.37 -8.95
CA ARG A 413 -1.25 -5.07 -10.19
C ARG A 413 -1.83 -3.83 -10.80
N LEU A 414 -1.00 -2.81 -10.96
CA LEU A 414 -1.37 -1.56 -11.60
C LEU A 414 -0.46 -1.31 -12.79
N ARG A 415 -1.05 -1.17 -13.97
CA ARG A 415 -0.34 -0.92 -15.21
C ARG A 415 -0.93 0.28 -15.92
N PHE A 416 -0.06 1.18 -16.36
CA PHE A 416 -0.41 2.31 -17.22
C PHE A 416 0.09 2.06 -18.63
N TRP A 417 -0.60 2.67 -19.60
CA TRP A 417 -0.20 2.74 -20.99
C TRP A 417 -0.08 4.18 -21.45
N SER A 418 0.93 4.44 -22.28
CA SER A 418 1.08 5.65 -23.09
C SER A 418 1.33 5.21 -24.53
N GLY A 419 0.26 5.17 -25.31
CA GLY A 419 0.28 4.59 -26.66
C GLY A 419 0.65 3.10 -26.62
N LYS A 420 1.80 2.73 -27.20
CA LYS A 420 2.29 1.34 -27.25
C LYS A 420 3.18 0.95 -26.06
N ARG A 421 3.53 1.89 -25.19
CA ARG A 421 4.40 1.64 -24.02
C ARG A 421 3.53 1.35 -22.81
N SER A 422 3.96 0.40 -21.98
CA SER A 422 3.35 0.15 -20.68
C SER A 422 4.36 0.28 -19.54
N ALA A 423 3.88 0.71 -18.38
CA ALA A 423 4.66 0.80 -17.15
C ALA A 423 3.85 0.22 -15.99
N GLU A 424 4.48 -0.64 -15.20
CA GLU A 424 3.90 -1.19 -13.98
C GLU A 424 4.30 -0.32 -12.80
N VAL A 425 3.33 0.05 -11.97
CA VAL A 425 3.51 0.98 -10.86
C VAL A 425 3.09 0.28 -9.57
N PRO A 426 3.90 0.31 -8.50
CA PRO A 426 3.48 -0.25 -7.22
C PRO A 426 2.31 0.57 -6.67
N VAL A 427 1.33 -0.12 -6.08
CA VAL A 427 0.20 0.53 -5.43
C VAL A 427 0.62 0.97 -4.02
N PRO A 428 0.52 2.26 -3.68
CA PRO A 428 0.70 2.76 -2.32
C PRO A 428 -0.34 2.20 -1.36
N GLU A 429 0.04 2.06 -0.10
CA GLU A 429 -0.82 1.48 0.94
C GLU A 429 -2.13 2.25 1.12
N GLN A 430 -2.13 3.59 0.97
CA GLN A 430 -3.34 4.42 1.09
C GLN A 430 -4.43 3.99 0.10
N ILE A 431 -4.05 3.61 -1.12
CA ILE A 431 -4.97 3.12 -2.15
C ILE A 431 -5.43 1.70 -1.82
N ALA A 432 -4.54 0.85 -1.29
CA ALA A 432 -4.91 -0.50 -0.86
C ALA A 432 -5.99 -0.47 0.24
N LEU A 433 -6.06 0.57 1.06
CA LEU A 433 -7.11 0.71 2.07
C LEU A 433 -8.47 1.01 1.50
N LEU A 434 -8.54 1.90 0.52
CA LEU A 434 -9.80 2.20 -0.15
C LEU A 434 -10.35 0.93 -0.77
N VAL A 435 -9.48 0.10 -1.35
CA VAL A 435 -9.82 -1.23 -1.87
C VAL A 435 -10.33 -2.16 -0.75
N ARG A 436 -9.66 -2.23 0.40
CA ARG A 436 -10.11 -3.04 1.55
C ARG A 436 -11.44 -2.57 2.11
N ARG A 437 -11.64 -1.26 2.25
CA ARG A 437 -12.88 -0.65 2.72
C ARG A 437 -14.02 -0.92 1.75
N GLN A 438 -13.77 -0.77 0.46
CA GLN A 438 -14.73 -1.09 -0.58
C GLN A 438 -15.12 -2.57 -0.51
N ARG A 439 -14.15 -3.47 -0.32
CA ARG A 439 -14.42 -4.91 -0.13
C ARG A 439 -15.25 -5.20 1.11
N HIS A 440 -14.98 -4.50 2.22
CA HIS A 440 -15.73 -4.65 3.48
C HIS A 440 -17.19 -4.25 3.30
N LEU A 441 -17.46 -3.16 2.59
CA LEU A 441 -18.83 -2.76 2.25
C LEU A 441 -19.48 -3.76 1.29
N ALA A 442 -18.74 -4.25 0.29
CA ALA A 442 -19.23 -5.29 -0.62
C ALA A 442 -19.57 -6.60 0.12
N ALA A 443 -18.87 -6.93 1.20
CA ALA A 443 -19.14 -8.12 2.01
C ALA A 443 -20.54 -8.14 2.64
N ARG A 444 -21.17 -6.96 2.78
CA ARG A 444 -22.52 -6.78 3.34
C ARG A 444 -23.61 -6.86 2.26
N MET A 445 -23.24 -6.91 0.99
CA MET A 445 -24.17 -7.13 -0.12
C MET A 445 -24.50 -8.63 -0.25
N PRO A 446 -25.63 -9.03 -0.85
CA PRO A 446 -26.00 -10.45 -0.96
C PRO A 446 -24.98 -11.32 -1.72
N ALA A 447 -24.23 -10.72 -2.65
CA ALA A 447 -23.14 -11.40 -3.36
C ALA A 447 -21.94 -11.74 -2.45
N GLY A 448 -21.88 -11.15 -1.25
CA GLY A 448 -20.76 -11.23 -0.34
C GLY A 448 -19.52 -10.52 -0.89
N PRO A 449 -18.35 -10.72 -0.27
CA PRO A 449 -17.16 -10.02 -0.71
C PRO A 449 -16.68 -10.54 -2.07
N TRP A 450 -16.18 -9.67 -2.93
CA TRP A 450 -15.50 -10.09 -4.14
C TRP A 450 -14.08 -10.62 -3.83
N TRP A 451 -13.52 -11.43 -4.72
CA TRP A 451 -12.12 -11.88 -4.64
C TRP A 451 -11.18 -11.01 -5.46
N ARG A 452 -11.64 -10.49 -6.61
CA ARG A 452 -10.92 -9.44 -7.33
C ARG A 452 -11.78 -8.22 -7.66
N LEU A 453 -11.17 -7.05 -7.54
CA LEU A 453 -11.67 -5.79 -8.08
C LEU A 453 -10.81 -5.42 -9.29
N LEU A 454 -11.45 -5.28 -10.45
CA LEU A 454 -10.82 -4.90 -11.71
C LEU A 454 -11.28 -3.49 -12.07
N LEU A 455 -10.33 -2.58 -12.24
CA LEU A 455 -10.57 -1.23 -12.74
C LEU A 455 -9.89 -1.09 -14.08
N THR A 456 -10.64 -0.67 -15.09
CA THR A 456 -10.09 -0.29 -16.40
C THR A 456 -10.52 1.12 -16.70
N VAL A 457 -9.56 2.01 -16.92
CA VAL A 457 -9.83 3.39 -17.27
C VAL A 457 -9.13 3.74 -18.57
N GLY A 458 -9.88 4.27 -19.52
CA GLY A 458 -9.37 4.83 -20.77
C GLY A 458 -9.77 6.30 -20.87
N HIS A 459 -8.85 7.15 -21.29
CA HIS A 459 -9.12 8.55 -21.58
C HIS A 459 -8.48 8.91 -22.92
N THR A 460 -9.28 9.55 -23.79
CA THR A 460 -8.79 10.15 -25.04
C THR A 460 -8.97 11.65 -24.93
N GLU A 461 -7.99 12.42 -25.43
CA GLU A 461 -8.03 13.87 -25.40
C GLU A 461 -9.33 14.39 -26.03
N GLY A 462 -10.12 15.18 -25.27
CA GLY A 462 -11.42 15.71 -25.72
C GLY A 462 -12.63 14.79 -25.52
N THR A 463 -12.49 13.67 -24.81
CA THR A 463 -13.61 12.77 -24.44
C THR A 463 -13.60 12.47 -22.95
N ASP A 464 -14.78 12.25 -22.36
CA ASP A 464 -14.90 11.82 -20.96
C ASP A 464 -14.20 10.47 -20.74
N ALA A 465 -13.55 10.33 -19.58
CA ALA A 465 -12.88 9.09 -19.21
C ALA A 465 -13.90 7.94 -19.12
N THR A 466 -13.64 6.86 -19.84
CA THR A 466 -14.44 5.64 -19.73
C THR A 466 -13.89 4.82 -18.58
N ILE A 467 -14.70 4.61 -17.54
CA ILE A 467 -14.37 3.82 -16.36
C ILE A 467 -15.20 2.55 -16.40
N ALA A 468 -14.52 1.40 -16.40
CA ALA A 468 -15.14 0.09 -16.22
C ALA A 468 -14.67 -0.50 -14.89
N THR A 469 -15.63 -0.91 -14.06
CA THR A 469 -15.40 -1.58 -12.78
C THR A 469 -16.04 -2.96 -12.84
N GLU A 470 -15.28 -3.99 -12.49
CA GLU A 470 -15.78 -5.37 -12.42
C GLU A 470 -15.40 -6.00 -11.07
N TYR A 471 -16.35 -6.71 -10.47
CA TYR A 471 -16.12 -7.57 -9.33
C TYR A 471 -16.05 -9.02 -9.82
N ASP A 472 -14.99 -9.72 -9.46
CA ASP A 472 -14.82 -11.13 -9.78
C ASP A 472 -14.92 -11.98 -8.51
N TYR A 473 -15.87 -12.90 -8.54
CA TYR A 473 -16.18 -13.89 -7.52
C TYR A 473 -15.64 -15.27 -7.89
N GLY A 474 -14.59 -15.34 -8.71
CA GLY A 474 -13.88 -16.57 -9.03
C GLY A 474 -14.57 -17.42 -10.07
N ASP A 475 -15.37 -16.83 -10.96
CA ASP A 475 -16.02 -17.59 -12.03
C ASP A 475 -14.99 -18.26 -12.96
N ARG A 476 -13.78 -17.69 -13.04
CA ARG A 476 -12.64 -18.22 -13.78
C ARG A 476 -11.36 -18.22 -12.95
N PRO A 477 -10.41 -19.13 -13.21
CA PRO A 477 -9.11 -19.12 -12.56
C PRO A 477 -8.38 -17.78 -12.73
N PHE A 478 -7.80 -17.28 -11.64
CA PHE A 478 -7.08 -16.02 -11.66
C PHE A 478 -5.72 -16.16 -12.39
N PRO A 479 -5.28 -15.14 -13.16
CA PRO A 479 -3.97 -15.12 -13.78
C PRO A 479 -2.83 -15.20 -12.77
N ASP A 480 -1.70 -15.77 -13.21
CA ASP A 480 -0.47 -15.85 -12.41
C ASP A 480 -0.05 -14.47 -11.89
N GLY A 481 0.17 -14.40 -10.58
CA GLY A 481 0.51 -13.21 -9.78
C GLY A 481 -0.62 -12.20 -9.54
N GLN A 482 -1.87 -12.59 -9.82
CA GLN A 482 -3.06 -12.08 -9.15
C GLN A 482 -3.65 -13.14 -8.18
N LEU A 483 -3.30 -14.41 -8.38
CA LEU A 483 -3.67 -15.50 -7.49
C LEU A 483 -2.88 -15.44 -6.16
N LEU A 484 -3.61 -15.45 -5.04
CA LEU A 484 -3.02 -15.54 -3.70
C LEU A 484 -2.66 -16.98 -3.34
N ALA A 485 -1.86 -17.15 -2.29
CA ALA A 485 -1.54 -18.48 -1.78
C ALA A 485 -2.80 -19.20 -1.22
N PRO A 486 -2.89 -20.54 -1.30
CA PRO A 486 -4.06 -21.33 -0.88
C PRO A 486 -4.63 -21.00 0.51
N GLU A 487 -3.76 -20.72 1.48
CA GLU A 487 -4.12 -20.35 2.85
C GLU A 487 -5.05 -19.13 2.91
N HIS A 488 -4.83 -18.14 2.05
CA HIS A 488 -5.55 -16.87 2.09
C HIS A 488 -7.02 -17.06 1.70
N TYR A 489 -7.30 -17.97 0.77
CA TYR A 489 -8.66 -18.32 0.40
C TYR A 489 -9.35 -19.20 1.43
N ARG A 490 -8.61 -20.04 2.15
CA ARG A 490 -9.17 -20.82 3.28
C ARG A 490 -9.60 -19.89 4.41
N ASP A 491 -8.74 -18.95 4.79
CA ASP A 491 -9.05 -17.96 5.82
C ASP A 491 -10.27 -17.11 5.40
N ASP A 492 -10.35 -16.72 4.13
CA ASP A 492 -11.48 -15.93 3.60
C ASP A 492 -12.81 -16.70 3.65
N LEU A 493 -12.80 -17.99 3.31
CA LEU A 493 -13.99 -18.84 3.36
C LEU A 493 -14.41 -19.19 4.80
N LEU A 494 -13.48 -19.18 5.76
CA LEU A 494 -13.79 -19.30 7.18
C LEU A 494 -14.45 -18.03 7.72
N ALA A 495 -13.94 -16.85 7.33
CA ALA A 495 -14.49 -15.57 7.75
C ALA A 495 -15.83 -15.24 7.06
N TYR A 496 -15.95 -15.60 5.78
CA TYR A 496 -17.14 -15.38 4.96
C TYR A 496 -17.58 -16.68 4.27
N PRO A 497 -18.30 -17.57 5.00
CA PRO A 497 -18.81 -18.81 4.44
C PRO A 497 -19.72 -18.56 3.24
N ARG A 498 -19.54 -19.32 2.16
CA ARG A 498 -20.35 -19.19 0.93
C ARG A 498 -21.11 -20.48 0.66
N ALA A 499 -22.32 -20.33 0.11
CA ALA A 499 -23.12 -21.47 -0.34
C ALA A 499 -22.44 -22.23 -1.50
N GLU A 500 -21.80 -21.49 -2.40
CA GLU A 500 -21.09 -22.05 -3.56
C GLU A 500 -19.67 -21.47 -3.66
N VAL A 501 -18.69 -22.36 -3.85
CA VAL A 501 -17.29 -22.01 -4.10
C VAL A 501 -16.88 -22.65 -5.43
N PRO A 502 -16.35 -21.88 -6.40
CA PRO A 502 -15.91 -22.43 -7.68
C PRO A 502 -14.90 -23.58 -7.51
N ALA A 503 -15.08 -24.66 -8.27
CA ALA A 503 -14.32 -25.90 -8.09
C ALA A 503 -12.80 -25.71 -8.20
N TRP A 504 -12.34 -24.81 -9.07
CA TRP A 504 -10.92 -24.51 -9.21
C TRP A 504 -10.37 -23.82 -7.96
N LEU A 505 -11.15 -22.94 -7.33
CA LEU A 505 -10.72 -22.22 -6.14
C LEU A 505 -10.77 -23.14 -4.91
N ALA A 506 -11.78 -24.00 -4.81
CA ALA A 506 -11.81 -25.05 -3.79
C ALA A 506 -10.59 -25.99 -3.91
N ALA A 507 -10.24 -26.41 -5.13
CA ALA A 507 -9.05 -27.21 -5.38
C ALA A 507 -7.75 -26.47 -5.08
N HIS A 508 -7.66 -25.18 -5.40
CA HIS A 508 -6.51 -24.33 -5.06
C HIS A 508 -6.38 -24.17 -3.54
N ALA A 509 -7.45 -23.83 -2.84
CA ALA A 509 -7.51 -23.67 -1.39
C ALA A 509 -7.16 -24.97 -0.65
N ALA A 510 -7.61 -26.12 -1.16
CA ALA A 510 -7.33 -27.45 -0.61
C ALA A 510 -5.90 -27.95 -0.90
N ARG A 511 -5.14 -27.26 -1.76
CA ARG A 511 -3.77 -27.67 -2.10
C ARG A 511 -2.86 -27.41 -0.90
N ALA A 512 -2.48 -28.48 -0.18
CA ALA A 512 -1.34 -28.45 0.73
C ALA A 512 -0.12 -27.96 -0.05
N GLY A 513 0.57 -26.95 0.48
CA GLY A 513 1.68 -26.29 -0.22
C GLY A 513 2.71 -27.32 -0.70
N ARG A 514 2.66 -27.62 -2.00
CA ARG A 514 3.70 -28.37 -2.69
C ARG A 514 4.69 -27.34 -3.23
N PRO A 515 5.99 -27.47 -2.95
CA PRO A 515 7.00 -26.75 -3.69
C PRO A 515 6.86 -27.07 -5.18
N GLY A 516 7.08 -26.05 -6.01
CA GLY A 516 6.71 -26.01 -7.43
C GLY A 516 7.07 -27.27 -8.22
N GLY A 517 6.08 -27.81 -8.93
CA GLY A 517 6.28 -28.79 -9.99
C GLY A 517 6.27 -28.07 -11.33
N VAL A 518 7.45 -28.00 -11.95
CA VAL A 518 7.65 -27.75 -13.37
C VAL A 518 6.71 -28.68 -14.16
N GLY A 519 6.04 -28.14 -15.17
CA GLY A 519 5.17 -28.92 -16.04
C GLY A 519 5.93 -30.06 -16.73
N GLU A 520 5.41 -31.27 -16.62
CA GLU A 520 5.74 -32.35 -17.54
C GLU A 520 4.70 -32.40 -18.66
N PRO A 521 5.11 -32.35 -19.93
CA PRO A 521 4.28 -32.76 -21.05
C PRO A 521 4.29 -34.30 -21.17
N GLY A 522 3.16 -34.86 -21.59
CA GLY A 522 2.93 -36.30 -21.62
C GLY A 522 3.93 -37.12 -22.44
N GLY A 523 4.17 -38.33 -21.97
CA GLY A 523 4.84 -39.43 -22.67
C GLY A 523 4.46 -40.76 -22.01
N GLU A 524 4.01 -41.71 -22.82
CA GLU A 524 3.54 -43.06 -22.48
C GLU A 524 4.58 -43.94 -21.75
N PRO A 525 4.16 -45.06 -21.10
CA PRO A 525 5.01 -45.85 -20.22
C PRO A 525 5.88 -46.86 -20.98
N GLY A 526 7.20 -46.75 -20.80
CA GLY A 526 8.17 -47.77 -21.16
C GLY A 526 8.61 -48.59 -19.94
N VAL A 527 8.31 -49.88 -19.96
CA VAL A 527 8.71 -50.90 -19.00
C VAL A 527 10.24 -51.08 -19.00
N GLY A 528 10.87 -51.16 -17.82
CA GLY A 528 12.31 -51.46 -17.70
C GLY A 528 12.72 -51.75 -16.24
N GLU A 529 13.28 -52.93 -16.04
CA GLU A 529 13.46 -53.65 -14.77
C GLU A 529 14.45 -53.08 -13.73
N ALA A 530 14.18 -53.51 -12.50
CA ALA A 530 14.98 -53.57 -11.28
C ALA A 530 16.45 -54.01 -11.40
N GLY A 531 17.28 -53.49 -10.49
CA GLY A 531 18.33 -54.29 -9.83
C GLY A 531 19.53 -53.51 -9.25
N PRO A 532 20.10 -53.88 -8.08
CA PRO A 532 20.61 -52.89 -7.10
C PRO A 532 22.06 -53.10 -6.58
N GLY A 533 22.51 -52.15 -5.75
CA GLY A 533 23.51 -52.35 -4.67
C GLY A 533 24.89 -51.73 -4.92
N ALA A 534 25.72 -51.40 -3.92
CA ALA A 534 25.61 -51.25 -2.47
C ALA A 534 26.98 -50.73 -1.96
N ALA A 535 26.99 -50.07 -0.79
CA ALA A 535 28.11 -49.89 0.16
C ALA A 535 29.36 -49.12 -0.32
N GLY A 536 30.15 -48.42 0.49
CA GLY A 536 30.26 -48.21 1.94
C GLY A 536 31.59 -47.45 2.14
N ALA A 537 31.64 -46.36 2.92
CA ALA A 537 32.09 -46.32 4.32
C ALA A 537 33.61 -46.08 4.53
N GLY A 538 33.90 -45.09 5.39
CA GLY A 538 35.13 -44.93 6.19
C GLY A 538 36.33 -44.28 5.48
N GLY A 539 37.12 -43.39 6.06
CA GLY A 539 37.23 -42.93 7.44
C GLY A 539 38.69 -42.50 7.70
N GLY A 540 38.86 -41.32 8.29
CA GLY A 540 39.92 -40.98 9.26
C GLY A 540 41.40 -41.01 8.86
N GLY A 541 42.01 -39.82 8.81
CA GLY A 541 43.05 -39.45 9.78
C GLY A 541 44.54 -39.67 9.41
N GLY A 542 45.23 -38.56 9.16
CA GLY A 542 46.32 -38.14 10.06
C GLY A 542 47.79 -38.38 9.67
N ALA A 543 48.41 -37.28 9.21
CA ALA A 543 49.78 -36.81 9.51
C ALA A 543 51.01 -37.53 8.91
N GLY A 544 51.89 -36.73 8.26
CA GLY A 544 53.27 -37.15 7.99
C GLY A 544 54.08 -36.32 6.97
N ARG A 545 54.46 -35.09 7.35
CA ARG A 545 55.69 -34.35 6.97
C ARG A 545 56.37 -34.56 5.58
N ALA A 546 56.31 -33.47 4.79
CA ALA A 546 57.35 -32.80 3.99
C ALA A 546 58.47 -33.60 3.28
N ALA A 547 58.52 -33.49 1.94
CA ALA A 547 59.65 -32.90 1.20
C ALA A 547 59.31 -32.73 -0.30
N ALA A 548 59.76 -31.61 -0.86
CA ALA A 548 59.42 -31.10 -2.19
C ALA A 548 60.05 -31.88 -3.35
N GLY A 549 59.23 -32.15 -4.38
CA GLY A 549 59.64 -32.33 -5.78
C GLY A 549 58.93 -31.27 -6.65
N PRO A 550 59.52 -30.85 -7.78
CA PRO A 550 59.14 -29.61 -8.46
C PRO A 550 57.69 -29.65 -8.94
N ALA A 551 56.95 -28.58 -8.61
CA ALA A 551 55.57 -28.38 -9.02
C ALA A 551 55.48 -28.42 -10.55
N ARG A 552 54.87 -29.50 -11.06
CA ARG A 552 54.31 -29.52 -12.41
C ARG A 552 53.31 -28.37 -12.50
N VAL A 553 53.60 -27.42 -13.39
CA VAL A 553 52.66 -26.38 -13.80
C VAL A 553 51.37 -27.08 -14.25
N ALA A 554 50.30 -26.85 -13.50
CA ALA A 554 48.97 -27.33 -13.86
C ALA A 554 48.57 -26.71 -15.22
N PRO A 555 47.91 -27.46 -16.11
CA PRO A 555 47.37 -26.89 -17.34
C PRO A 555 46.37 -25.76 -17.02
N PRO A 556 46.26 -24.74 -17.88
CA PRO A 556 45.34 -23.62 -17.66
C PRO A 556 43.92 -24.16 -17.51
N ALA A 557 43.23 -23.71 -16.47
CA ALA A 557 41.83 -24.08 -16.22
C ALA A 557 40.98 -23.77 -17.46
N PRO A 558 40.00 -24.63 -17.81
CA PRO A 558 39.08 -24.34 -18.91
C PRO A 558 38.40 -22.99 -18.67
N ALA A 559 38.27 -22.20 -19.73
CA ALA A 559 37.61 -20.89 -19.66
C ALA A 559 36.20 -21.05 -19.07
N PRO A 560 35.77 -20.16 -18.16
CA PRO A 560 34.45 -20.27 -17.55
C PRO A 560 33.37 -20.03 -18.63
N VAL A 561 32.48 -21.00 -18.85
CA VAL A 561 31.34 -20.88 -19.77
C VAL A 561 30.04 -21.16 -19.00
N LEU A 562 29.02 -20.34 -19.23
CA LEU A 562 27.67 -20.52 -18.72
C LEU A 562 26.70 -20.65 -19.89
N ASP A 563 25.95 -21.76 -19.90
CA ASP A 563 24.79 -21.98 -20.75
C ASP A 563 23.58 -22.30 -19.87
N ALA A 564 22.63 -21.36 -19.78
CA ALA A 564 21.48 -21.46 -18.91
C ALA A 564 20.20 -20.96 -19.57
N LYS A 565 19.04 -21.37 -19.04
CA LYS A 565 17.75 -20.75 -19.39
C LYS A 565 17.29 -19.87 -18.24
N VAL A 566 17.08 -18.58 -18.51
CA VAL A 566 16.52 -17.62 -17.56
C VAL A 566 15.14 -17.22 -18.07
N GLY A 567 14.11 -17.72 -17.38
CA GLY A 567 12.73 -17.64 -17.85
C GLY A 567 12.54 -18.34 -19.20
N TRP A 568 12.11 -17.58 -20.21
CA TRP A 568 11.85 -18.07 -21.58
C TRP A 568 13.00 -17.77 -22.55
N SER A 569 14.11 -17.20 -22.07
CA SER A 569 15.28 -16.83 -22.89
C SER A 569 16.52 -17.63 -22.49
N SER A 570 17.37 -17.93 -23.48
CA SER A 570 18.70 -18.51 -23.26
C SER A 570 19.69 -17.43 -22.85
N LEU A 571 20.51 -17.75 -21.85
CA LEU A 571 21.66 -16.98 -21.39
C LEU A 571 22.92 -17.78 -21.71
N HIS A 572 23.80 -17.20 -22.51
CA HIS A 572 25.14 -17.69 -22.77
C HIS A 572 26.16 -16.65 -22.31
N ALA A 573 27.19 -17.05 -21.57
CA ALA A 573 28.24 -16.14 -21.15
C ALA A 573 29.60 -16.85 -21.05
N ASP A 574 30.61 -16.28 -21.69
CA ASP A 574 32.01 -16.69 -21.63
C ASP A 574 32.94 -15.45 -21.59
N PRO A 575 34.27 -15.58 -21.53
CA PRO A 575 35.17 -14.42 -21.46
C PRO A 575 35.18 -13.53 -22.71
N GLN A 576 34.53 -13.92 -23.80
CA GLN A 576 34.46 -13.17 -25.05
C GLN A 576 33.11 -12.47 -25.23
N VAL A 577 32.00 -13.15 -24.92
CA VAL A 577 30.66 -12.68 -25.25
C VAL A 577 29.63 -12.99 -24.16
N ILE A 578 28.70 -12.07 -23.95
CA ILE A 578 27.49 -12.30 -23.15
C ILE A 578 26.28 -12.14 -24.07
N THR A 579 25.45 -13.19 -24.14
CA THR A 579 24.25 -13.23 -24.97
C THR A 579 23.03 -13.61 -24.12
N TYR A 580 21.97 -12.80 -24.21
CA TYR A 580 20.70 -13.07 -23.56
C TYR A 580 19.53 -12.84 -24.53
N GLY A 581 18.80 -13.91 -24.84
CA GLY A 581 17.75 -13.88 -25.86
C GLY A 581 18.31 -13.47 -27.23
N ARG A 582 17.86 -12.32 -27.76
CA ARG A 582 18.34 -11.76 -29.05
C ARG A 582 19.44 -10.71 -28.90
N LYS A 583 19.83 -10.38 -27.67
CA LYS A 583 20.83 -9.34 -27.40
C LYS A 583 22.17 -9.99 -27.10
N SER A 584 23.24 -9.44 -27.65
CA SER A 584 24.59 -9.91 -27.44
C SER A 584 25.54 -8.72 -27.31
N ILE A 585 26.60 -8.88 -26.53
CA ILE A 585 27.67 -7.91 -26.38
C ILE A 585 29.01 -8.63 -26.22
N GLU A 586 29.99 -8.22 -27.02
CA GLU A 586 31.38 -8.64 -26.87
C GLU A 586 32.01 -7.88 -25.69
N LEU A 587 32.71 -8.58 -24.81
CA LEU A 587 33.26 -8.04 -23.57
C LEU A 587 34.39 -7.02 -23.82
N ASP A 588 35.10 -7.14 -24.93
CA ASP A 588 36.11 -6.17 -25.37
C ASP A 588 35.47 -4.84 -25.84
N GLN A 589 34.26 -4.90 -26.40
CA GLN A 589 33.50 -3.72 -26.83
C GLN A 589 32.66 -3.08 -25.72
N ALA A 590 32.42 -3.75 -24.60
CA ALA A 590 31.64 -3.19 -23.50
C ALA A 590 32.32 -1.93 -22.92
N GLU A 591 31.57 -0.86 -22.68
CA GLU A 591 32.10 0.42 -22.16
C GLU A 591 31.63 0.69 -20.73
N TRP A 592 30.59 -0.02 -20.29
CA TRP A 592 30.07 0.08 -18.95
C TRP A 592 29.46 -1.24 -18.47
N VAL A 593 29.51 -1.43 -17.15
CA VAL A 593 28.85 -2.53 -16.44
C VAL A 593 28.14 -2.02 -15.19
N GLY A 594 27.06 -2.66 -14.79
CA GLY A 594 26.34 -2.38 -13.56
C GLY A 594 25.60 -3.61 -13.07
N TYR A 595 25.69 -3.89 -11.78
CA TYR A 595 24.97 -5.00 -11.16
C TYR A 595 24.57 -4.63 -9.74
N ALA A 596 23.37 -5.03 -9.35
CA ALA A 596 22.81 -4.71 -8.05
C ALA A 596 22.00 -5.88 -7.49
N SER A 597 22.01 -5.99 -6.18
CA SER A 597 21.12 -6.86 -5.41
C SER A 597 20.25 -5.94 -4.56
N THR A 598 18.94 -5.95 -4.81
CA THR A 598 17.98 -5.15 -4.06
C THR A 598 17.13 -6.08 -3.22
N HIS A 599 17.15 -5.87 -1.91
CA HIS A 599 16.25 -6.52 -0.97
C HIS A 599 15.13 -5.55 -0.60
N THR A 600 13.94 -5.81 -1.12
CA THR A 600 12.74 -5.05 -0.77
C THR A 600 12.01 -5.78 0.33
N THR A 601 11.87 -5.11 1.47
CA THR A 601 11.06 -5.59 2.60
C THR A 601 9.73 -4.86 2.55
N THR A 602 8.68 -5.53 2.09
CA THR A 602 7.32 -4.97 2.17
C THR A 602 6.69 -5.47 3.46
N LYS A 603 6.57 -4.55 4.42
CA LYS A 603 5.75 -4.80 5.62
C LYS A 603 4.29 -4.75 5.19
N ARG A 604 3.54 -5.83 5.44
CA ARG A 604 2.11 -5.94 5.11
C ARG A 604 1.33 -6.15 6.39
N PHE A 605 0.16 -5.52 6.46
CA PHE A 605 -0.68 -5.48 7.66
C PHE A 605 -1.18 -6.86 8.11
N LEU A 606 -1.78 -7.65 7.19
CA LEU A 606 -2.39 -8.96 7.48
C LEU A 606 -1.59 -10.18 6.96
N GLY A 607 -0.45 -9.95 6.32
CA GLY A 607 0.42 -10.98 5.76
C GLY A 607 1.82 -10.95 6.35
N PRO A 608 2.60 -12.02 6.22
CA PRO A 608 3.99 -12.01 6.62
C PRO A 608 4.75 -10.97 5.79
N THR A 609 5.73 -10.33 6.42
CA THR A 609 6.64 -9.39 5.75
C THR A 609 7.18 -10.07 4.49
N SER A 610 6.81 -9.55 3.31
CA SER A 610 7.26 -10.14 2.06
C SER A 610 8.63 -9.57 1.74
N HIS A 611 9.62 -10.44 1.78
CA HIS A 611 10.97 -10.15 1.34
C HIS A 611 11.10 -10.53 -0.12
N GLN A 612 11.36 -9.53 -0.96
CA GLN A 612 11.64 -9.72 -2.37
C GLN A 612 13.10 -9.39 -2.63
N ASN A 613 13.81 -10.30 -3.30
CA ASN A 613 15.17 -10.07 -3.74
C ASN A 613 15.17 -9.99 -5.26
N THR A 614 15.70 -8.89 -5.77
CA THR A 614 15.88 -8.66 -7.19
C THR A 614 17.38 -8.53 -7.45
N TRP A 615 17.91 -9.38 -8.33
CA TRP A 615 19.28 -9.25 -8.82
C TRP A 615 19.25 -8.78 -10.26
N GLU A 616 19.98 -7.71 -10.51
CA GLU A 616 20.08 -7.11 -11.82
C GLU A 616 21.53 -7.14 -12.29
N PHE A 617 21.70 -7.46 -13.56
CA PHE A 617 22.97 -7.39 -14.27
C PHE A 617 22.77 -6.65 -15.59
N ARG A 618 23.63 -5.67 -15.85
CA ARG A 618 23.61 -4.85 -17.07
C ARG A 618 25.04 -4.63 -17.57
N VAL A 619 25.22 -4.72 -18.87
CA VAL A 619 26.49 -4.44 -19.56
C VAL A 619 26.19 -3.91 -20.95
N GLY A 620 26.98 -2.95 -21.43
CA GLY A 620 26.75 -2.40 -22.76
C GLY A 620 27.70 -1.29 -23.15
N ARG A 621 27.30 -0.57 -24.20
CA ARG A 621 28.01 0.61 -24.74
C ARG A 621 27.18 1.85 -24.54
N TYR A 622 27.82 3.02 -24.55
CA TYR A 622 27.06 4.27 -24.49
C TYR A 622 26.26 4.47 -25.79
N PRO A 623 25.07 5.12 -25.73
CA PRO A 623 24.45 5.73 -24.56
C PRO A 623 23.85 4.71 -23.57
N TYR A 624 23.96 5.00 -22.27
CA TYR A 624 23.48 4.10 -21.21
C TYR A 624 21.99 3.76 -21.33
N HIS A 625 21.15 4.71 -21.72
CA HIS A 625 19.75 4.48 -22.04
C HIS A 625 19.57 4.31 -23.54
N GLY A 626 19.08 3.14 -23.96
CA GLY A 626 18.78 2.83 -25.36
C GLY A 626 19.96 2.40 -26.23
N GLY A 627 21.19 2.37 -25.70
CA GLY A 627 22.36 1.82 -26.37
C GLY A 627 22.38 0.29 -26.45
N PRO A 628 23.29 -0.29 -27.25
CA PRO A 628 23.45 -1.74 -27.35
C PRO A 628 24.01 -2.30 -26.05
N GLY A 629 23.35 -3.33 -25.51
CA GLY A 629 23.73 -3.94 -24.25
C GLY A 629 22.81 -5.10 -23.86
N VAL A 630 23.25 -5.84 -22.86
CA VAL A 630 22.53 -6.97 -22.27
C VAL A 630 22.06 -6.58 -20.87
N THR A 631 20.79 -6.85 -20.59
CA THR A 631 20.17 -6.69 -19.27
C THR A 631 19.54 -8.01 -18.88
N VAL A 632 19.94 -8.55 -17.73
CA VAL A 632 19.37 -9.77 -17.15
C VAL A 632 18.87 -9.43 -15.76
N GLN A 633 17.64 -9.84 -15.45
CA GLN A 633 17.02 -9.64 -14.14
C GLN A 633 16.56 -10.99 -13.60
N PHE A 634 16.83 -11.20 -12.31
CA PHE A 634 16.43 -12.38 -11.57
C PHE A 634 15.59 -11.96 -10.38
N PHE A 635 14.60 -12.79 -10.06
CA PHE A 635 13.66 -12.55 -8.98
C PHE A 635 13.59 -13.78 -8.09
N LYS A 636 13.67 -13.59 -6.77
CA LYS A 636 13.40 -14.64 -5.78
C LYS A 636 12.76 -14.05 -4.53
N ALA A 637 11.68 -14.69 -4.07
CA ALA A 637 11.05 -14.36 -2.80
C ALA A 637 11.80 -15.04 -1.63
N GLY A 638 11.78 -14.41 -0.45
CA GLY A 638 12.31 -14.97 0.80
C GLY A 638 13.35 -14.06 1.48
N ARG A 639 13.41 -14.07 2.81
CA ARG A 639 14.32 -13.22 3.60
C ARG A 639 15.80 -13.52 3.37
N HIS A 640 16.12 -14.80 3.17
CA HIS A 640 17.47 -15.32 2.99
C HIS A 640 17.67 -15.89 1.58
N ALA A 641 17.00 -15.31 0.58
CA ALA A 641 17.12 -15.79 -0.77
C ALA A 641 18.56 -15.57 -1.27
N GLU A 642 19.28 -16.67 -1.50
CA GLU A 642 20.63 -16.60 -2.06
C GLU A 642 20.60 -16.09 -3.51
N PRO A 643 21.64 -15.35 -3.95
CA PRO A 643 21.79 -14.92 -5.33
C PRO A 643 21.79 -16.12 -6.28
N PRO A 644 21.11 -16.02 -7.44
CA PRO A 644 21.16 -17.05 -8.47
C PRO A 644 22.59 -17.32 -8.93
N GLY A 645 22.92 -18.59 -9.16
CA GLY A 645 24.25 -19.00 -9.61
C GLY A 645 24.64 -18.35 -10.94
N GLU A 646 23.68 -18.13 -11.83
CA GLU A 646 23.85 -17.44 -13.11
C GLU A 646 24.23 -15.98 -12.91
N TRP A 647 23.60 -15.29 -11.97
CA TRP A 647 23.93 -13.90 -11.65
C TRP A 647 25.33 -13.80 -11.03
N LEU A 648 25.67 -14.68 -10.09
CA LEU A 648 27.00 -14.76 -9.50
C LEU A 648 28.08 -15.04 -10.57
N PHE A 649 27.79 -15.94 -11.51
CA PHE A 649 28.68 -16.22 -12.63
C PHE A 649 28.94 -14.98 -13.48
N LEU A 650 27.88 -14.27 -13.89
CA LEU A 650 28.01 -13.04 -14.69
C LEU A 650 28.83 -11.96 -13.96
N VAL A 651 28.58 -11.77 -12.66
CA VAL A 651 29.34 -10.83 -11.82
C VAL A 651 30.82 -11.22 -11.72
N ASN A 652 31.12 -12.50 -11.50
CA ASN A 652 32.50 -12.98 -11.43
C ASN A 652 33.23 -12.86 -12.77
N LEU A 653 32.53 -13.16 -13.87
CA LEU A 653 33.04 -13.04 -15.22
C LEU A 653 33.46 -11.58 -15.52
N VAL A 654 32.58 -10.60 -15.29
CA VAL A 654 32.93 -9.19 -15.56
C VAL A 654 34.01 -8.68 -14.59
N ARG A 655 34.00 -9.10 -13.33
CA ARG A 655 35.06 -8.74 -12.37
C ARG A 655 36.43 -9.21 -12.81
N GLN A 656 36.51 -10.38 -13.43
CA GLN A 656 37.77 -10.96 -13.87
C GLN A 656 38.25 -10.40 -15.21
N TYR A 657 37.34 -10.20 -16.17
CA TYR A 657 37.71 -9.92 -17.57
C TYR A 657 37.39 -8.51 -18.06
N LEU A 658 36.38 -7.84 -17.48
CA LEU A 658 35.90 -6.53 -17.96
C LEU A 658 36.31 -5.37 -17.05
N GLU A 659 36.06 -5.48 -15.74
CA GLU A 659 36.29 -4.42 -14.77
C GLU A 659 37.75 -3.93 -14.74
N PRO A 660 38.79 -4.79 -14.79
CA PRO A 660 40.19 -4.33 -14.80
C PRO A 660 40.51 -3.46 -16.02
N ARG A 661 39.95 -3.81 -17.19
CA ARG A 661 40.13 -3.03 -18.42
C ARG A 661 39.43 -1.68 -18.32
N LEU A 662 38.15 -1.68 -17.96
CA LEU A 662 37.39 -0.43 -17.82
C LEU A 662 38.01 0.51 -16.78
N LEU A 663 38.50 -0.03 -15.67
CA LEU A 663 39.19 0.76 -14.65
C LEU A 663 40.50 1.37 -15.20
N ALA A 664 41.32 0.56 -15.88
CA ALA A 664 42.57 1.06 -16.50
C ALA A 664 42.28 2.19 -17.50
N ASP A 665 41.29 2.00 -18.37
CA ASP A 665 40.87 3.00 -19.36
C ASP A 665 40.39 4.30 -18.69
N LEU A 666 39.57 4.21 -17.65
CA LEU A 666 39.08 5.38 -16.90
C LEU A 666 40.21 6.13 -16.19
N VAL A 667 41.12 5.41 -15.52
CA VAL A 667 42.28 6.00 -14.84
C VAL A 667 43.18 6.70 -15.85
N GLU A 668 43.47 6.08 -16.99
CA GLU A 668 44.34 6.66 -18.00
C GLU A 668 43.74 7.94 -18.59
N ARG A 669 42.44 7.95 -18.89
CA ARG A 669 41.73 9.14 -19.37
C ARG A 669 41.79 10.31 -18.39
N VAL A 670 41.53 10.06 -17.10
CA VAL A 670 41.68 11.10 -16.07
C VAL A 670 43.13 11.56 -15.96
N ARG A 671 44.09 10.63 -16.00
CA ARG A 671 45.52 10.95 -16.02
C ARG A 671 45.97 11.68 -17.27
N ARG A 672 45.22 11.67 -18.38
CA ARG A 672 45.45 12.53 -19.56
C ARG A 672 44.81 13.93 -19.42
N GLY A 673 44.02 14.16 -18.38
CA GLY A 673 43.35 15.43 -18.11
C GLY A 673 41.89 15.47 -18.54
N GLU A 674 41.34 14.34 -19.00
CA GLU A 674 39.91 14.24 -19.32
C GLU A 674 39.06 14.18 -18.04
N THR A 675 37.84 14.70 -18.12
CA THR A 675 36.82 14.47 -17.08
C THR A 675 35.92 13.31 -17.51
N VAL A 676 35.98 12.20 -16.78
CA VAL A 676 35.16 11.00 -17.06
C VAL A 676 33.88 11.01 -16.23
N THR A 677 32.86 10.27 -16.69
CA THR A 677 31.60 10.10 -15.94
C THR A 677 31.46 8.65 -15.53
N ALA A 678 31.30 8.40 -14.23
CA ALA A 678 31.04 7.09 -13.66
C ALA A 678 29.88 7.17 -12.65
N GLY A 679 29.24 6.05 -12.34
CA GLY A 679 28.06 6.07 -11.46
C GLY A 679 26.87 6.86 -12.03
N GLY A 680 26.79 6.99 -13.36
CA GLY A 680 25.76 7.73 -14.09
C GLY A 680 25.89 9.27 -14.06
N SER A 681 26.36 9.86 -12.96
CA SER A 681 26.43 11.33 -12.80
C SER A 681 27.70 11.86 -12.14
N VAL A 682 28.59 11.00 -11.62
CA VAL A 682 29.82 11.43 -10.96
C VAL A 682 30.87 11.76 -11.99
N LYS A 683 31.27 13.03 -12.04
CA LYS A 683 32.39 13.53 -12.83
C LYS A 683 33.67 13.34 -12.03
N VAL A 684 34.66 12.72 -12.65
CA VAL A 684 35.97 12.47 -12.03
C VAL A 684 37.04 13.14 -12.89
N SER A 685 37.85 13.99 -12.29
CA SER A 685 38.96 14.71 -12.93
C SER A 685 40.24 14.59 -12.10
N ARG A 686 41.32 15.20 -12.57
CA ARG A 686 42.58 15.27 -11.80
C ARG A 686 42.46 16.09 -10.52
N ASP A 687 41.51 17.02 -10.46
CA ASP A 687 41.37 17.94 -9.33
C ASP A 687 40.49 17.36 -8.22
N GLY A 688 39.65 16.38 -8.55
CA GLY A 688 38.75 15.74 -7.59
C GLY A 688 37.53 15.10 -8.25
N ILE A 689 36.44 15.04 -7.48
CA ILE A 689 35.14 14.54 -7.95
C ILE A 689 34.08 15.64 -7.87
N ALA A 690 33.16 15.64 -8.82
CA ALA A 690 32.00 16.52 -8.84
C ALA A 690 30.72 15.77 -9.21
N CYS A 691 29.62 16.11 -8.57
CA CYS A 691 28.29 15.62 -8.91
C CYS A 691 27.33 16.81 -8.95
N ALA A 692 26.43 16.83 -9.93
CA ALA A 692 25.44 17.90 -10.05
C ALA A 692 24.23 17.68 -9.12
N LYS A 693 23.91 16.42 -8.81
CA LYS A 693 22.74 16.01 -8.01
C LYS A 693 23.09 14.78 -7.16
N PRO A 694 23.35 14.93 -5.84
CA PRO A 694 23.43 16.19 -5.09
C PRO A 694 24.60 17.07 -5.57
N ARG A 695 24.51 18.40 -5.41
CA ARG A 695 25.57 19.33 -5.82
C ARG A 695 26.75 19.19 -4.87
N VAL A 696 27.76 18.45 -5.29
CA VAL A 696 28.95 18.11 -4.50
C VAL A 696 30.18 18.34 -5.36
N SER A 697 31.22 18.94 -4.77
CA SER A 697 32.54 19.07 -5.39
C SER A 697 33.58 18.84 -4.31
N LEU A 698 34.36 17.77 -4.44
CA LEU A 698 35.35 17.38 -3.46
C LEU A 698 36.72 17.30 -4.13
N PRO A 699 37.68 18.15 -3.72
CA PRO A 699 39.06 17.95 -4.13
C PRO A 699 39.63 16.69 -3.47
N TRP A 700 40.62 16.06 -4.11
CA TRP A 700 41.21 14.82 -3.57
C TRP A 700 41.76 14.97 -2.15
N GLY A 701 42.28 16.15 -1.77
CA GLY A 701 42.79 16.41 -0.42
C GLY A 701 41.74 16.41 0.70
N SER A 702 40.46 16.51 0.36
CA SER A 702 39.34 16.46 1.32
C SER A 702 38.64 15.08 1.33
N PHE A 703 39.10 14.15 0.50
CA PHE A 703 38.47 12.83 0.34
C PHE A 703 38.96 11.86 1.42
N ASP A 704 38.02 11.22 2.13
CA ASP A 704 38.32 10.25 3.21
C ASP A 704 38.04 8.80 2.80
N GLY A 705 37.65 8.58 1.54
CA GLY A 705 37.41 7.25 0.97
C GLY A 705 36.01 7.06 0.40
N ALA A 706 35.88 5.99 -0.38
CA ALA A 706 34.60 5.46 -0.84
C ALA A 706 34.49 4.00 -0.43
N ARG A 707 33.35 3.62 0.16
CA ARG A 707 33.08 2.23 0.57
C ARG A 707 31.75 1.76 0.02
N LEU A 708 31.67 0.45 -0.21
CA LEU A 708 30.42 -0.22 -0.56
C LEU A 708 29.63 -0.43 0.74
N ASP A 709 28.39 0.04 0.76
CA ASP A 709 27.46 -0.11 1.88
C ASP A 709 26.02 -0.23 1.35
N ASN A 710 25.28 -1.26 1.79
CA ASN A 710 23.87 -1.50 1.44
C ASN A 710 23.50 -1.33 -0.06
N GLY A 711 24.33 -1.84 -0.97
CA GLY A 711 24.06 -1.74 -2.42
C GLY A 711 24.35 -0.36 -3.03
N MET A 712 25.06 0.49 -2.29
CA MET A 712 25.47 1.84 -2.68
C MET A 712 26.99 2.01 -2.52
N VAL A 713 27.59 2.92 -3.28
CA VAL A 713 28.92 3.47 -3.00
C VAL A 713 28.74 4.75 -2.19
N CYS A 714 29.21 4.73 -0.95
CA CYS A 714 29.18 5.87 -0.04
C CYS A 714 30.54 6.57 -0.04
N VAL A 715 30.56 7.84 -0.47
CA VAL A 715 31.74 8.70 -0.47
C VAL A 715 31.74 9.57 0.78
N ARG A 716 32.87 9.62 1.47
CA ARG A 716 33.08 10.43 2.67
C ARG A 716 34.08 11.55 2.44
N GLN A 717 33.84 12.65 3.15
CA GLN A 717 34.74 13.79 3.25
C GLN A 717 35.40 13.78 4.63
N ALA A 718 36.68 14.14 4.69
CA ALA A 718 37.41 14.22 5.94
C ALA A 718 36.71 15.17 6.93
N GLY A 719 36.49 14.70 8.16
CA GLY A 719 35.81 15.46 9.22
C GLY A 719 34.27 15.47 9.15
N VAL A 720 33.65 14.73 8.23
CA VAL A 720 32.19 14.61 8.12
C VAL A 720 31.77 13.15 8.38
N GLU A 721 30.96 12.92 9.42
CA GLU A 721 30.51 11.56 9.78
C GLU A 721 29.57 10.94 8.74
N ARG A 722 28.73 11.75 8.09
CA ARG A 722 27.74 11.30 7.09
C ARG A 722 28.35 11.29 5.68
N PRO A 723 27.95 10.33 4.82
CA PRO A 723 28.41 10.32 3.43
C PRO A 723 27.90 11.56 2.68
N VAL A 724 28.80 12.21 1.97
CA VAL A 724 28.52 13.43 1.20
C VAL A 724 27.95 13.12 -0.19
N LEU A 725 28.18 11.90 -0.68
CA LEU A 725 27.63 11.41 -1.94
C LEU A 725 27.38 9.90 -1.85
N THR A 726 26.22 9.46 -2.34
CA THR A 726 25.84 8.04 -2.41
C THR A 726 25.44 7.67 -3.84
N VAL A 727 26.01 6.59 -4.38
CA VAL A 727 25.78 6.15 -5.77
C VAL A 727 25.26 4.71 -5.80
N PRO A 728 24.08 4.42 -6.39
CA PRO A 728 23.58 3.03 -6.48
C PRO A 728 24.44 2.14 -7.38
N LEU A 729 24.65 0.88 -7.00
CA LEU A 729 25.44 -0.08 -7.81
C LEU A 729 24.80 -0.45 -9.15
N SER A 730 23.51 -0.17 -9.33
CA SER A 730 22.81 -0.33 -10.61
C SER A 730 23.24 0.70 -11.66
N HIS A 731 23.97 1.76 -11.29
CA HIS A 731 24.44 2.77 -12.21
C HIS A 731 25.71 2.32 -12.96
N PRO A 732 25.94 2.81 -14.19
CA PRO A 732 27.05 2.37 -15.01
C PRO A 732 28.39 2.70 -14.35
N ASN A 733 29.25 1.68 -14.23
CA ASN A 733 30.59 1.75 -13.62
C ASN A 733 30.60 2.21 -12.16
N ALA A 734 29.47 2.11 -11.44
CA ALA A 734 29.40 2.48 -10.03
C ALA A 734 30.33 1.61 -9.16
N THR A 735 30.41 0.31 -9.46
CA THR A 735 31.28 -0.66 -8.74
C THR A 735 32.77 -0.31 -8.85
N LEU A 736 33.17 0.41 -9.91
CA LEU A 736 34.55 0.81 -10.15
C LEU A 736 34.97 2.05 -9.36
N LEU A 737 34.01 2.84 -8.83
CA LEU A 737 34.28 4.12 -8.19
C LEU A 737 35.30 4.02 -7.03
N PRO A 738 35.21 3.07 -6.08
CA PRO A 738 36.19 2.96 -5.00
C PRO A 738 37.63 2.74 -5.52
N ALA A 739 37.80 1.84 -6.49
CA ALA A 739 39.12 1.55 -7.06
C ALA A 739 39.64 2.70 -7.94
N LEU A 740 38.74 3.35 -8.69
CA LEU A 740 39.06 4.54 -9.48
C LEU A 740 39.55 5.69 -8.60
N PHE A 741 38.85 5.94 -7.48
CA PHE A 741 39.25 6.99 -6.54
C PHE A 741 40.56 6.65 -5.85
N ALA A 742 40.76 5.41 -5.42
CA ALA A 742 42.02 4.97 -4.83
C ALA A 742 43.22 5.08 -5.79
N ALA A 743 43.01 4.93 -7.10
CA ALA A 743 44.07 5.06 -8.11
C ALA A 743 44.41 6.50 -8.51
N LEU A 744 43.56 7.46 -8.13
CA LEU A 744 43.66 8.89 -8.48
C LEU A 744 43.90 9.79 -7.27
N ALA A 745 43.49 9.38 -6.08
CA ALA A 745 43.81 10.07 -4.83
C ALA A 745 45.34 10.00 -4.57
N PRO A 746 45.95 11.10 -4.11
CA PRO A 746 47.39 11.22 -3.89
C PRO A 746 47.91 10.42 -2.69
#